data_AF-A0A5C7K3G4-F1
#
_entry.id   AF-A0A5C7K3G4-F1
#
_cell.length_a   1.000
_cell.length_b   1.000
_cell.length_c   1.000
_cell.angle_alpha   90.00
_cell.angle_beta   90.00
_cell.angle_gamma   90.00
#
_symmetry.space_group_name_H-M   'P 1'
#
loop_
_entity.id
_entity.type
_entity.pdbx_description
1 polymer ?
#
loop_
_entity_poly.entity_id
_entity_poly.type
_entity_poly.pdbx_seq_one_letter_code
_entity_poly.pdbx_strand_id
1 'polypeptide(L)'
;MSGALVLAASGLIAGIQCVVAAERAVPAGAASNAPASEAAAPAFVAPPRRVDDILRLLDHHQPDPALVAKAREALAATPAADAGSEQLVDFYRRRAAAAARLGQVDRQIADLLAAIGHSAPGSVARAALLGVLATAQATGGSQLAAARSSDEALLQLPRGNPGRQLALLQASVKYYASLGDLPAARERLQRAEQTFAQLSGGRGWAQRGSQWTAMIQRARAEVFLVEGRLIEAEGALRKAMMALEAHLRQNPPDGDGESVQRYDGVLERTLAVTLLQQGRLAEAEFHVRHALRMTLERVGRDSVDVGQGLAVLSNILAEQGRNGEATRVAEASMRAYLEAGAAEFSLNLARARQFMGAALSAQGRHAEAVEVFERNRDILQRDPELLQKYGVGHPEWVISLLQTGKPQAAERMAGAMLAWSVSRFGDDNPRAALRRALVGVARVEQGDAAGARQLFEASVPILLAQARDDAESETGSLRKQRYLVFVLEAWLRALATTGDAAAAEEAFRIADIARGSMVQRALTAAAARAAASESGASADTELSGMARQEQDAQRRLNGLSALLTQLLAAPPGEQLPQVQEALRRDIAAAMNERDALRKAIAERFPDYAGLVRPQPATLAATRAVLRPGEALLAFYVSERESYVWAAASTGTPHFSRVPLGREEVAGTVRQLRRALDAGVDSIDALPPFDLAAAHALYARFVAPAADVWRGAATLVVVPHGDLAQLPLSLLPTATATHGRGDPPFAGYRQVPWLLRTHAVQQLPSATALVSQ
;
A
#
# COMPACT_ATOMS: atom_id res chain seq x y z
N MET A 1 -21.01 -30.36 -37.02
CA MET A 1 -21.40 -31.07 -35.79
C MET A 1 -20.88 -30.29 -34.60
N SER A 2 -21.51 -29.13 -34.34
CA SER A 2 -21.09 -28.14 -33.37
C SER A 2 -22.36 -27.65 -32.69
N GLY A 3 -22.52 -27.97 -31.42
CA GLY A 3 -23.78 -27.71 -30.69
C GLY A 3 -23.89 -28.34 -29.29
N ALA A 4 -22.98 -29.25 -28.91
CA ALA A 4 -23.06 -29.94 -27.61
C ALA A 4 -22.05 -29.46 -26.54
N LEU A 5 -21.19 -28.47 -26.83
CA LEU A 5 -20.15 -27.99 -25.89
C LEU A 5 -20.52 -26.69 -25.14
N VAL A 6 -21.71 -26.14 -25.36
CA VAL A 6 -22.17 -24.87 -24.73
C VAL A 6 -23.04 -25.10 -23.49
N LEU A 7 -23.47 -26.34 -23.19
CA LEU A 7 -24.37 -26.64 -22.07
C LEU A 7 -23.69 -27.18 -20.80
N ALA A 8 -22.36 -27.41 -20.81
CA ALA A 8 -21.62 -27.85 -19.62
C ALA A 8 -20.94 -26.69 -18.84
N ALA A 9 -20.92 -25.47 -19.39
CA ALA A 9 -20.28 -24.31 -18.74
C ALA A 9 -21.23 -23.50 -17.83
N SER A 10 -22.54 -23.79 -17.85
CA SER A 10 -23.54 -23.02 -17.10
C SER A 10 -23.85 -23.57 -15.70
N GLY A 11 -23.21 -24.68 -15.29
CA GLY A 11 -23.44 -25.33 -13.99
C GLY A 11 -22.50 -24.90 -12.86
N LEU A 12 -21.44 -24.13 -13.14
CA LEU A 12 -20.43 -23.76 -12.12
C LEU A 12 -20.52 -22.30 -11.64
N ILE A 13 -21.44 -21.49 -12.18
CA ILE A 13 -21.56 -20.05 -11.88
C ILE A 13 -22.61 -19.75 -10.79
N ALA A 14 -23.40 -20.75 -10.35
CA ALA A 14 -24.44 -20.57 -9.32
C ALA A 14 -23.97 -20.74 -7.86
N GLY A 15 -22.67 -20.93 -7.60
CA GLY A 15 -22.14 -21.18 -6.24
C GLY A 15 -21.66 -19.96 -5.45
N ILE A 16 -21.68 -18.75 -6.02
CA ILE A 16 -21.03 -17.56 -5.43
C ILE A 16 -22.04 -16.52 -4.88
N GLN A 17 -23.34 -16.75 -5.00
CA GLN A 17 -24.37 -15.89 -4.40
C GLN A 17 -25.20 -16.67 -3.39
N CYS A 18 -24.81 -16.58 -2.11
CA CYS A 18 -25.62 -16.68 -0.88
C CYS A 18 -24.86 -17.38 0.26
N VAL A 19 -24.02 -16.64 1.01
CA VAL A 19 -23.89 -16.83 2.46
C VAL A 19 -23.58 -15.48 3.13
N VAL A 20 -24.63 -14.66 3.24
CA VAL A 20 -24.79 -13.75 4.38
C VAL A 20 -26.11 -14.19 5.03
N ALA A 21 -26.09 -14.35 6.36
CA ALA A 21 -27.15 -14.83 7.25
C ALA A 21 -27.19 -16.35 7.50
N ALA A 22 -26.63 -16.77 8.64
CA ALA A 22 -27.33 -17.52 9.69
C ALA A 22 -26.37 -17.86 10.84
N GLU A 23 -26.38 -17.03 11.90
CA GLU A 23 -26.05 -17.51 13.25
C GLU A 23 -27.16 -18.48 13.69
N ARG A 24 -26.81 -19.73 14.05
CA ARG A 24 -27.43 -20.50 15.14
C ARG A 24 -26.72 -21.84 15.39
N ALA A 25 -26.41 -22.04 16.67
CA ALA A 25 -26.02 -23.22 17.43
C ALA A 25 -25.97 -24.61 16.75
N VAL A 26 -24.84 -25.30 16.93
CA VAL A 26 -24.68 -26.76 16.77
C VAL A 26 -24.64 -27.41 18.15
N PRO A 27 -25.46 -28.44 18.46
CA PRO A 27 -25.16 -29.37 19.54
C PRO A 27 -24.27 -30.52 19.04
N ALA A 28 -23.45 -31.02 19.96
CA ALA A 28 -22.46 -32.06 19.74
C ALA A 28 -23.04 -33.43 19.35
N GLY A 29 -22.29 -34.16 18.53
CA GLY A 29 -22.34 -35.62 18.47
C GLY A 29 -22.56 -36.21 17.07
N ALA A 30 -21.49 -36.70 16.45
CA ALA A 30 -21.39 -38.01 15.78
C ALA A 30 -20.16 -38.01 14.86
N ALA A 31 -19.17 -38.81 15.24
CA ALA A 31 -18.06 -39.17 14.38
C ALA A 31 -18.54 -40.14 13.29
N SER A 32 -18.17 -39.89 12.02
CA SER A 32 -18.13 -40.94 11.00
C SER A 32 -16.96 -40.73 10.06
N ASN A 33 -16.16 -41.80 9.92
CA ASN A 33 -15.04 -41.93 9.01
C ASN A 33 -15.41 -41.57 7.56
N ALA A 34 -14.68 -40.61 6.99
CA ALA A 34 -14.58 -40.39 5.55
C ALA A 34 -13.10 -40.46 5.13
N PRO A 35 -12.78 -41.04 3.96
CA PRO A 35 -11.40 -41.10 3.46
C PRO A 35 -10.85 -39.69 3.24
N ALA A 36 -9.59 -39.48 3.63
CA ALA A 36 -8.90 -38.20 3.57
C ALA A 36 -8.95 -37.61 2.15
N SER A 37 -9.75 -36.56 1.96
CA SER A 37 -9.72 -35.74 0.75
C SER A 37 -8.36 -35.06 0.67
N GLU A 38 -7.78 -34.99 -0.54
CA GLU A 38 -6.67 -34.11 -0.87
C GLU A 38 -6.88 -32.74 -0.20
N ALA A 39 -5.95 -32.37 0.69
CA ALA A 39 -5.99 -31.08 1.36
C ALA A 39 -5.83 -29.99 0.29
N ALA A 40 -6.96 -29.43 -0.15
CA ALA A 40 -6.98 -28.20 -0.92
C ALA A 40 -6.23 -27.12 -0.12
N ALA A 41 -5.44 -26.29 -0.82
CA ALA A 41 -4.84 -25.10 -0.23
C ALA A 41 -5.91 -24.32 0.57
N PRO A 42 -5.59 -23.77 1.75
CA PRO A 42 -6.58 -23.11 2.58
C PRO A 42 -7.30 -22.05 1.74
N ALA A 43 -8.63 -22.16 1.67
CA ALA A 43 -9.46 -21.17 0.99
C ALA A 43 -9.13 -19.79 1.56
N PHE A 44 -9.02 -18.77 0.69
CA PHE A 44 -8.75 -17.40 1.12
C PHE A 44 -9.79 -16.97 2.17
N VAL A 45 -9.34 -16.79 3.40
CA VAL A 45 -10.14 -16.20 4.48
C VAL A 45 -9.65 -14.78 4.69
N ALA A 46 -10.56 -13.81 4.60
CA ALA A 46 -10.22 -12.42 4.81
C ALA A 46 -9.51 -12.24 6.17
N PRO A 47 -8.37 -11.53 6.20
CA PRO A 47 -7.58 -11.39 7.42
C PRO A 47 -8.37 -10.63 8.52
N PRO A 48 -8.06 -10.86 9.81
CA PRO A 48 -8.69 -10.14 10.90
C PRO A 48 -8.54 -8.62 10.77
N ARG A 49 -9.57 -7.88 11.16
CA ARG A 49 -9.60 -6.40 11.10
C ARG A 49 -8.55 -5.71 11.98
N ARG A 50 -7.92 -6.44 12.92
CA ARG A 50 -6.91 -5.94 13.86
C ARG A 50 -5.68 -6.84 13.87
N VAL A 51 -4.55 -6.30 14.29
CA VAL A 51 -3.25 -7.00 14.38
C VAL A 51 -2.95 -7.54 15.79
N ASP A 52 -3.84 -7.31 16.75
CA ASP A 52 -3.64 -7.72 18.15
C ASP A 52 -3.52 -9.24 18.31
N ASP A 53 -3.96 -10.03 17.34
CA ASP A 53 -3.69 -11.48 17.29
C ASP A 53 -2.21 -11.78 17.03
N ILE A 54 -1.61 -11.16 16.00
CA ILE A 54 -0.17 -11.32 15.70
C ILE A 54 0.67 -10.78 16.86
N LEU A 55 0.34 -9.60 17.39
CA LEU A 55 1.09 -9.04 18.52
C LEU A 55 1.01 -9.94 19.76
N ARG A 56 -0.15 -10.53 20.07
CA ARG A 56 -0.25 -11.52 21.15
C ARG A 56 0.53 -12.80 20.87
N LEU A 57 0.56 -13.26 19.62
CA LEU A 57 1.37 -14.43 19.24
C LEU A 57 2.86 -14.19 19.49
N LEU A 58 3.37 -12.96 19.32
CA LEU A 58 4.77 -12.64 19.65
C LEU A 58 5.11 -12.93 21.12
N ASP A 59 4.17 -12.72 22.04
CA ASP A 59 4.41 -12.92 23.47
C ASP A 59 4.13 -14.35 23.95
N HIS A 60 3.09 -14.98 23.39
CA HIS A 60 2.61 -16.29 23.87
C HIS A 60 3.25 -17.47 23.14
N HIS A 61 3.76 -17.27 21.94
CA HIS A 61 4.28 -18.35 21.11
C HIS A 61 5.80 -18.45 21.26
N GLN A 62 6.25 -19.51 21.93
CA GLN A 62 7.67 -19.78 22.20
C GLN A 62 8.12 -21.02 21.41
N PRO A 63 9.37 -21.06 20.90
CA PRO A 63 9.93 -22.27 20.30
C PRO A 63 9.98 -23.40 21.34
N ASP A 64 10.09 -24.64 20.87
CA ASP A 64 10.20 -25.82 21.74
C ASP A 64 11.29 -25.60 22.82
N PRO A 65 10.92 -25.59 24.12
CA PRO A 65 11.86 -25.37 25.22
C PRO A 65 13.05 -26.35 25.23
N ALA A 66 12.85 -27.60 24.79
CA ALA A 66 13.91 -28.59 24.71
C ALA A 66 14.94 -28.25 23.63
N LEU A 67 14.46 -27.80 22.46
CA LEU A 67 15.34 -27.34 21.38
C LEU A 67 16.08 -26.05 21.76
N VAL A 68 15.42 -25.14 22.48
CA VAL A 68 16.05 -23.91 23.01
C VAL A 68 17.13 -24.25 24.03
N ALA A 69 16.86 -25.15 24.98
CA ALA A 69 17.85 -25.59 25.97
C ALA A 69 19.08 -26.21 25.32
N LYS A 70 18.87 -27.11 24.35
CA LYS A 70 19.95 -27.74 23.57
C LYS A 70 20.76 -26.72 22.77
N ALA A 71 20.12 -25.71 22.20
CA ALA A 71 20.81 -24.63 21.49
C ALA A 71 21.66 -23.77 22.44
N ARG A 72 21.15 -23.45 23.64
CA ARG A 72 21.91 -22.72 24.67
C ARG A 72 23.14 -23.51 25.14
N GLU A 73 23.00 -24.81 25.35
CA GLU A 73 24.11 -25.69 25.72
C GLU A 73 25.19 -25.71 24.63
N ALA A 74 24.79 -25.88 23.36
CA ALA A 74 25.72 -25.87 22.23
C ALA A 74 26.47 -24.53 22.10
N LEU A 75 25.85 -23.40 22.44
CA LEU A 75 26.49 -22.08 22.43
C LEU A 75 27.46 -21.86 23.58
N ALA A 76 27.20 -22.46 24.75
CA ALA A 76 28.08 -22.39 25.90
C ALA A 76 29.31 -23.31 25.78
N ALA A 77 29.24 -24.32 24.91
CA ALA A 77 30.33 -25.26 24.70
C ALA A 77 31.59 -24.59 24.13
N THR A 78 32.75 -25.12 24.50
CA THR A 78 34.06 -24.79 23.94
C THR A 78 34.63 -25.98 23.17
N PRO A 79 35.41 -25.75 22.09
CA PRO A 79 36.04 -26.84 21.37
C PRO A 79 37.07 -27.54 22.27
N ALA A 80 37.30 -28.84 22.04
CA ALA A 80 38.37 -29.57 22.72
C ALA A 80 39.75 -28.98 22.36
N ALA A 81 40.66 -28.93 23.33
CA ALA A 81 41.98 -28.29 23.17
C ALA A 81 42.85 -28.95 22.09
N ASP A 82 42.63 -30.24 21.81
CA ASP A 82 43.34 -31.08 20.85
C ASP A 82 42.51 -31.40 19.59
N ALA A 83 41.39 -30.69 19.38
CA ALA A 83 40.50 -30.96 18.26
C ALA A 83 41.18 -30.75 16.89
N GLY A 84 41.07 -31.75 16.02
CA GLY A 84 41.52 -31.64 14.62
C GLY A 84 40.62 -30.70 13.80
N SER A 85 41.10 -30.26 12.63
CA SER A 85 40.39 -29.30 11.77
C SER A 85 38.95 -29.73 11.43
N GLU A 86 38.70 -31.00 11.14
CA GLU A 86 37.36 -31.51 10.84
C GLU A 86 36.42 -31.44 12.06
N GLN A 87 36.93 -31.77 13.24
CA GLN A 87 36.17 -31.66 14.50
C GLN A 87 35.86 -30.20 14.82
N LEU A 88 36.79 -29.28 14.57
CA LEU A 88 36.59 -27.84 14.73
C LEU A 88 35.53 -27.30 13.75
N VAL A 89 35.56 -27.73 12.49
CA VAL A 89 34.54 -27.37 11.50
C VAL A 89 33.15 -27.81 11.98
N ASP A 90 33.00 -29.06 12.42
CA ASP A 90 31.72 -29.59 12.87
C ASP A 90 31.26 -28.98 14.20
N PHE A 91 32.19 -28.65 15.09
CA PHE A 91 31.91 -27.93 16.32
C PHE A 91 31.32 -26.54 16.03
N TYR A 92 32.05 -25.72 15.26
CA TYR A 92 31.61 -24.36 14.94
C TYR A 92 30.35 -24.36 14.06
N ARG A 93 30.17 -25.33 13.15
CA ARG A 93 28.93 -25.47 12.37
C ARG A 93 27.72 -25.73 13.27
N ARG A 94 27.85 -26.61 14.28
CA ARG A 94 26.77 -26.89 15.24
C ARG A 94 26.48 -25.68 16.11
N ARG A 95 27.51 -24.97 16.56
CA ARG A 95 27.36 -23.73 17.34
C ARG A 95 26.68 -22.63 16.53
N ALA A 96 27.05 -22.47 15.26
CA ALA A 96 26.37 -21.56 14.34
C ALA A 96 24.88 -21.90 14.14
N ALA A 97 24.53 -23.19 14.00
CA ALA A 97 23.14 -23.62 13.89
C ALA A 97 22.35 -23.32 15.17
N ALA A 98 22.97 -23.51 16.34
CA ALA A 98 22.38 -23.15 17.63
C ALA A 98 22.18 -21.64 17.77
N ALA A 99 23.18 -20.83 17.39
CA ALA A 99 23.05 -19.37 17.32
C ALA A 99 21.87 -18.94 16.43
N ALA A 100 21.76 -19.53 15.24
CA ALA A 100 20.66 -19.26 14.31
C ALA A 100 19.28 -19.55 14.91
N ARG A 101 19.15 -20.66 15.66
CA ARG A 101 17.90 -21.05 16.32
C ARG A 101 17.52 -20.12 17.46
N LEU A 102 18.50 -19.60 18.20
CA LEU A 102 18.29 -18.58 19.23
C LEU A 102 18.20 -17.15 18.66
N GLY A 103 18.16 -17.00 17.33
CA GLY A 103 18.10 -15.71 16.68
C GLY A 103 19.39 -14.89 16.74
N GLN A 104 20.51 -15.40 17.28
CA GLN A 104 21.75 -14.66 17.48
C GLN A 104 22.61 -14.62 16.20
N VAL A 105 22.25 -13.73 15.27
CA VAL A 105 22.84 -13.70 13.91
C VAL A 105 24.31 -13.27 13.89
N ASP A 106 24.73 -12.42 14.82
CA ASP A 106 26.12 -11.98 14.99
C ASP A 106 27.03 -13.15 15.38
N ARG A 107 26.62 -13.94 16.38
CA ARG A 107 27.32 -15.15 16.81
C ARG A 107 27.30 -16.23 15.73
N GLN A 108 26.17 -16.37 15.03
CA GLN A 108 26.08 -17.27 13.88
C GLN A 108 27.13 -16.92 12.81
N ILE A 109 27.27 -15.65 12.46
CA ILE A 109 28.26 -15.19 11.47
C ILE A 109 29.68 -15.48 11.97
N ALA A 110 29.98 -15.19 13.24
CA ALA A 110 31.30 -15.43 13.82
C ALA A 110 31.69 -16.92 13.79
N ASP A 111 30.76 -17.80 14.16
CA ASP A 111 30.97 -19.25 14.16
C ASP A 111 31.13 -19.81 12.74
N LEU A 112 30.37 -19.30 11.77
CA LEU A 112 30.53 -19.71 10.38
C LEU A 112 31.89 -19.30 9.83
N LEU A 113 32.38 -18.10 10.16
CA LEU A 113 33.73 -17.67 9.78
C LEU A 113 34.81 -18.55 10.42
N ALA A 114 34.66 -18.92 11.70
CA ALA A 114 35.57 -19.84 12.36
C ALA A 114 35.56 -21.23 11.69
N ALA A 115 34.38 -21.79 11.41
CA ALA A 115 34.24 -23.05 10.68
C ALA A 115 34.91 -22.99 9.29
N ILE A 116 34.74 -21.88 8.56
CA ILE A 116 35.37 -21.68 7.25
C ILE A 116 36.89 -21.65 7.39
N GLY A 117 37.44 -20.99 8.41
CA GLY A 117 38.88 -20.93 8.69
C GLY A 117 39.53 -22.30 8.85
N HIS A 118 38.81 -23.27 9.40
CA HIS A 118 39.28 -24.65 9.57
C HIS A 118 38.92 -25.60 8.41
N SER A 119 38.11 -25.14 7.45
CA SER A 119 37.65 -25.96 6.33
C SER A 119 38.63 -25.99 5.15
N ALA A 120 38.77 -27.15 4.51
CA ALA A 120 39.64 -27.32 3.35
C ALA A 120 39.19 -26.45 2.15
N PRO A 121 40.11 -25.70 1.49
CA PRO A 121 39.82 -24.99 0.25
C PRO A 121 39.34 -25.92 -0.87
N GLY A 122 38.50 -25.40 -1.77
CA GLY A 122 37.94 -26.16 -2.88
C GLY A 122 37.10 -27.35 -2.44
N SER A 123 36.57 -27.36 -1.21
CA SER A 123 35.76 -28.47 -0.71
C SER A 123 34.27 -28.15 -0.74
N VAL A 124 33.48 -29.22 -0.90
CA VAL A 124 32.02 -29.16 -0.82
C VAL A 124 31.54 -28.63 0.55
N ALA A 125 32.26 -28.95 1.62
CA ALA A 125 31.96 -28.46 2.98
C ALA A 125 32.19 -26.95 3.11
N ARG A 126 33.33 -26.43 2.59
CA ARG A 126 33.63 -24.99 2.59
C ARG A 126 32.60 -24.21 1.78
N ALA A 127 32.25 -24.67 0.58
CA ALA A 127 31.21 -24.05 -0.25
C ALA A 127 29.84 -23.99 0.47
N ALA A 128 29.47 -25.06 1.19
CA ALA A 128 28.23 -25.07 1.97
C ALA A 128 28.27 -24.06 3.14
N LEU A 129 29.38 -23.99 3.88
CA LEU A 129 29.55 -23.02 4.96
C LEU A 129 29.48 -21.58 4.46
N LEU A 130 30.12 -21.27 3.32
CA LEU A 130 30.05 -19.96 2.67
C LEU A 130 28.62 -19.60 2.22
N GLY A 131 27.85 -20.56 1.73
CA GLY A 131 26.44 -20.35 1.39
C GLY A 131 25.56 -20.02 2.60
N VAL A 132 25.78 -20.71 3.73
CA VAL A 132 25.09 -20.41 4.99
C VAL A 132 25.53 -19.06 5.55
N LEU A 133 26.83 -18.73 5.47
CA LEU A 133 27.38 -17.43 5.86
C LEU A 133 26.74 -16.32 5.04
N ALA A 134 26.64 -16.48 3.72
CA ALA A 134 25.98 -15.51 2.84
C ALA A 134 24.53 -15.26 3.28
N THR A 135 23.81 -16.32 3.66
CA THR A 135 22.44 -16.18 4.18
C THR A 135 22.39 -15.40 5.48
N ALA A 136 23.23 -15.74 6.46
CA ALA A 136 23.29 -15.04 7.75
C ALA A 136 23.67 -13.55 7.58
N GLN A 137 24.64 -13.27 6.71
CA GLN A 137 25.05 -11.92 6.34
C GLN A 137 23.91 -11.14 5.67
N ALA A 138 23.11 -11.77 4.80
CA ALA A 138 21.97 -11.10 4.17
C ALA A 138 20.81 -10.82 5.13
N THR A 139 20.62 -11.69 6.13
CA THR A 139 19.51 -11.55 7.08
C THR A 139 19.79 -10.56 8.20
N GLY A 140 21.02 -10.51 8.71
CA GLY A 140 21.38 -9.65 9.84
C GLY A 140 22.74 -8.97 9.75
N GLY A 141 23.54 -9.20 8.71
CA GLY A 141 24.84 -8.57 8.50
C GLY A 141 24.85 -7.60 7.31
N SER A 142 25.96 -7.61 6.56
CA SER A 142 26.09 -6.83 5.32
C SER A 142 25.56 -7.59 4.11
N GLN A 143 24.65 -6.94 3.38
CA GLN A 143 24.12 -7.46 2.12
C GLN A 143 25.20 -7.60 1.03
N LEU A 144 26.17 -6.69 1.01
CA LEU A 144 27.31 -6.76 0.09
C LEU A 144 28.23 -7.93 0.47
N ALA A 145 28.49 -8.14 1.76
CA ALA A 145 29.25 -9.31 2.21
C ALA A 145 28.54 -10.60 1.83
N ALA A 146 27.20 -10.66 1.95
CA ALA A 146 26.42 -11.81 1.52
C ALA A 146 26.60 -12.12 0.02
N ALA A 147 26.52 -11.09 -0.82
CA ALA A 147 26.76 -11.23 -2.26
C ALA A 147 28.16 -11.80 -2.54
N ARG A 148 29.20 -11.25 -1.91
CA ARG A 148 30.60 -11.71 -2.04
C ARG A 148 30.81 -13.14 -1.55
N SER A 149 30.30 -13.49 -0.37
CA SER A 149 30.38 -14.85 0.18
C SER A 149 29.62 -15.85 -0.71
N SER A 150 28.53 -15.42 -1.37
CA SER A 150 27.82 -16.27 -2.34
C SER A 150 28.64 -16.56 -3.60
N ASP A 151 29.38 -15.57 -4.10
CA ASP A 151 30.28 -15.75 -5.23
C ASP A 151 31.48 -16.63 -4.84
N GLU A 152 32.05 -16.42 -3.65
CA GLU A 152 33.12 -17.29 -3.12
C GLU A 152 32.63 -18.74 -2.97
N ALA A 153 31.40 -18.95 -2.47
CA ALA A 153 30.81 -20.28 -2.36
C ALA A 153 30.76 -21.00 -3.72
N LEU A 154 30.41 -20.27 -4.79
CA LEU A 154 30.38 -20.80 -6.15
C LEU A 154 31.77 -21.15 -6.68
N LEU A 155 32.78 -20.35 -6.34
CA LEU A 155 34.18 -20.60 -6.72
C LEU A 155 34.79 -21.80 -5.97
N GLN A 156 34.43 -21.97 -4.70
CA GLN A 156 34.96 -23.04 -3.84
C GLN A 156 34.26 -24.39 -4.08
N LEU A 157 33.13 -24.42 -4.79
CA LEU A 157 32.39 -25.64 -5.06
C LEU A 157 33.08 -26.50 -6.14
N PRO A 158 33.46 -27.76 -5.85
CA PRO A 158 34.01 -28.66 -6.85
C PRO A 158 33.07 -28.87 -8.04
N ARG A 159 33.68 -29.05 -9.22
CA ARG A 159 32.96 -29.49 -10.43
C ARG A 159 32.17 -30.78 -10.15
N GLY A 160 31.03 -30.94 -10.81
CA GLY A 160 30.17 -32.12 -10.65
C GLY A 160 29.11 -32.00 -9.53
N ASN A 161 28.87 -30.80 -9.00
CA ASN A 161 27.84 -30.55 -7.97
C ASN A 161 26.69 -29.63 -8.45
N PRO A 162 26.03 -29.91 -9.60
CA PRO A 162 25.08 -28.98 -10.20
C PRO A 162 23.87 -28.65 -9.29
N GLY A 163 23.42 -29.59 -8.45
CA GLY A 163 22.33 -29.32 -7.50
C GLY A 163 22.68 -28.29 -6.43
N ARG A 164 23.90 -28.35 -5.87
CA ARG A 164 24.38 -27.35 -4.90
C ARG A 164 24.69 -26.02 -5.60
N GLN A 165 25.23 -26.09 -6.81
CA GLN A 165 25.47 -24.91 -7.64
C GLN A 165 24.16 -24.15 -7.89
N LEU A 166 23.07 -24.85 -8.23
CA LEU A 166 21.75 -24.25 -8.41
C LEU A 166 21.27 -23.55 -7.13
N ALA A 167 21.40 -24.18 -5.96
CA ALA A 167 20.99 -23.59 -4.68
C ALA A 167 21.80 -22.32 -4.35
N LEU A 168 23.11 -22.32 -4.58
CA LEU A 168 23.97 -21.15 -4.38
C LEU A 168 23.63 -20.02 -5.36
N LEU A 169 23.41 -20.34 -6.64
CA LEU A 169 23.01 -19.37 -7.66
C LEU A 169 21.65 -18.75 -7.32
N GLN A 170 20.66 -19.56 -6.91
CA GLN A 170 19.35 -19.07 -6.47
C GLN A 170 19.47 -18.04 -5.35
N ALA A 171 20.27 -18.34 -4.32
CA ALA A 171 20.51 -17.41 -3.21
C ALA A 171 21.23 -16.14 -3.68
N SER A 172 22.24 -16.28 -4.54
CA SER A 172 22.99 -15.17 -5.11
C SER A 172 22.10 -14.21 -5.91
N VAL A 173 21.16 -14.73 -6.71
CA VAL A 173 20.15 -13.91 -7.41
C VAL A 173 19.41 -12.99 -6.43
N LYS A 174 18.91 -13.52 -5.31
CA LYS A 174 18.24 -12.71 -4.27
C LYS A 174 19.17 -11.61 -3.74
N TYR A 175 20.44 -11.94 -3.49
CA TYR A 175 21.35 -10.98 -2.86
C TYR A 175 21.63 -9.77 -3.77
N TYR A 176 21.95 -10.02 -5.04
CA TYR A 176 22.17 -8.97 -6.03
C TYR A 176 20.89 -8.22 -6.40
N ALA A 177 19.75 -8.93 -6.50
CA ALA A 177 18.44 -8.31 -6.72
C ALA A 177 18.07 -7.35 -5.57
N SER A 178 18.33 -7.74 -4.32
CA SER A 178 18.09 -6.89 -3.14
C SER A 178 19.07 -5.71 -3.05
N LEU A 179 20.26 -5.83 -3.66
CA LEU A 179 21.17 -4.71 -3.89
C LEU A 179 20.75 -3.88 -5.11
N GLY A 180 19.72 -4.24 -5.87
CA GLY A 180 19.36 -3.52 -7.10
C GLY A 180 20.40 -3.63 -8.23
N ASP A 181 21.38 -4.53 -8.10
CA ASP A 181 22.31 -4.88 -9.18
C ASP A 181 21.63 -5.90 -10.10
N LEU A 182 20.72 -5.38 -10.92
CA LEU A 182 19.93 -6.18 -11.84
C LEU A 182 20.77 -6.89 -12.91
N PRO A 183 21.83 -6.28 -13.49
CA PRO A 183 22.72 -7.00 -14.40
C PRO A 183 23.36 -8.23 -13.75
N ALA A 184 23.91 -8.11 -12.54
CA ALA A 184 24.50 -9.26 -11.84
C ALA A 184 23.44 -10.31 -11.48
N ALA A 185 22.26 -9.88 -11.02
CA ALA A 185 21.16 -10.79 -10.71
C ALA A 185 20.69 -11.58 -11.95
N ARG A 186 20.62 -10.95 -13.12
CA ARG A 186 20.26 -11.60 -14.39
C ARG A 186 21.32 -12.59 -14.85
N GLU A 187 22.60 -12.26 -14.75
CA GLU A 187 23.69 -13.17 -15.10
C GLU A 187 23.66 -14.44 -14.22
N ARG A 188 23.44 -14.29 -12.91
CA ARG A 188 23.28 -15.43 -11.99
C ARG A 188 22.03 -16.23 -12.28
N LEU A 189 20.92 -15.57 -12.62
CA LEU A 189 19.69 -16.26 -13.02
C LEU A 189 19.93 -17.08 -14.30
N GLN A 190 20.59 -16.51 -15.31
CA GLN A 190 20.91 -17.21 -16.55
C GLN A 190 21.75 -18.46 -16.29
N ARG A 191 22.77 -18.35 -15.42
CA ARG A 191 23.56 -19.52 -14.99
C ARG A 191 22.72 -20.53 -14.22
N ALA A 192 21.82 -20.08 -13.35
CA ALA A 192 20.92 -20.97 -12.62
C ALA A 192 20.01 -21.74 -13.60
N GLU A 193 19.53 -21.08 -14.65
CA GLU A 193 18.70 -21.71 -15.69
C GLU A 193 19.48 -22.73 -16.51
N GLN A 194 20.73 -22.44 -16.86
CA GLN A 194 21.63 -23.39 -17.52
C GLN A 194 21.89 -24.62 -16.64
N THR A 195 22.21 -24.41 -15.36
CA THR A 195 22.39 -25.51 -14.39
C THR A 195 21.10 -26.32 -14.19
N PHE A 196 19.95 -25.64 -14.14
CA PHE A 196 18.65 -26.31 -14.03
C PHE A 196 18.34 -27.16 -15.27
N ALA A 197 18.60 -26.65 -16.49
CA ALA A 197 18.44 -27.41 -17.72
C ALA A 197 19.31 -28.68 -17.72
N GLN A 198 20.57 -28.57 -17.29
CA GLN A 198 21.44 -29.72 -17.12
C GLN A 198 20.86 -30.75 -16.12
N LEU A 199 20.35 -30.28 -14.98
CA LEU A 199 19.74 -31.14 -13.96
C LEU A 199 18.47 -31.84 -14.45
N SER A 200 17.67 -31.18 -15.29
CA SER A 200 16.45 -31.75 -15.87
C SER A 200 16.68 -32.89 -16.85
N GLY A 201 17.85 -32.94 -17.51
CA GLY A 201 18.25 -34.08 -18.34
C GLY A 201 18.95 -35.21 -17.56
N GLY A 202 19.17 -35.04 -16.26
CA GLY A 202 19.97 -35.95 -15.44
C GLY A 202 19.15 -37.05 -14.75
N ARG A 203 19.83 -38.15 -14.38
CA ARG A 203 19.21 -39.29 -13.67
C ARG A 203 18.60 -38.93 -12.31
N GLY A 204 19.06 -37.85 -11.67
CA GLY A 204 18.55 -37.38 -10.37
C GLY A 204 17.23 -36.60 -10.44
N TRP A 205 16.69 -36.35 -11.64
CA TRP A 205 15.47 -35.56 -11.83
C TRP A 205 14.24 -36.19 -11.18
N ALA A 206 14.09 -37.52 -11.28
CA ALA A 206 12.95 -38.23 -10.70
C ALA A 206 12.81 -38.01 -9.18
N GLN A 207 13.94 -37.87 -8.47
CA GLN A 207 13.96 -37.74 -7.01
C GLN A 207 13.94 -36.27 -6.55
N ARG A 208 14.66 -35.39 -7.26
CA ARG A 208 14.92 -33.99 -6.81
C ARG A 208 14.42 -32.92 -7.77
N GLY A 209 13.76 -33.29 -8.87
CA GLY A 209 13.26 -32.36 -9.87
C GLY A 209 12.29 -31.32 -9.28
N SER A 210 11.41 -31.74 -8.38
CA SER A 210 10.49 -30.84 -7.66
C SER A 210 11.25 -29.81 -6.81
N GLN A 211 12.28 -30.22 -6.07
CA GLN A 211 13.13 -29.32 -5.29
C GLN A 211 13.88 -28.31 -6.17
N TRP A 212 14.51 -28.78 -7.24
CA TRP A 212 15.23 -27.90 -8.18
C TRP A 212 14.29 -26.94 -8.91
N THR A 213 13.06 -27.39 -9.19
CA THR A 213 12.00 -26.54 -9.75
C THR A 213 11.65 -25.43 -8.76
N ALA A 214 11.46 -25.75 -7.48
CA ALA A 214 11.20 -24.74 -6.45
C ALA A 214 12.32 -23.69 -6.37
N MET A 215 13.58 -24.11 -6.46
CA MET A 215 14.74 -23.21 -6.44
C MET A 215 14.78 -22.28 -7.65
N ILE A 216 14.66 -22.82 -8.86
CA ILE A 216 14.76 -21.98 -10.07
C ILE A 216 13.58 -21.00 -10.18
N GLN A 217 12.37 -21.43 -9.82
CA GLN A 217 11.21 -20.53 -9.87
C GLN A 217 11.32 -19.41 -8.83
N ARG A 218 11.85 -19.71 -7.63
CA ARG A 218 12.16 -18.67 -6.66
C ARG A 218 13.19 -17.66 -7.20
N ALA A 219 14.25 -18.13 -7.86
CA ALA A 219 15.23 -17.23 -8.47
C ALA A 219 14.60 -16.31 -9.53
N ARG A 220 13.74 -16.87 -10.40
CA ARG A 220 12.99 -16.10 -11.41
C ARG A 220 12.10 -15.05 -10.77
N ALA A 221 11.36 -15.43 -9.73
CA ALA A 221 10.46 -14.53 -9.02
C ALA A 221 11.18 -13.29 -8.47
N GLU A 222 12.37 -13.45 -7.87
CA GLU A 222 13.16 -12.34 -7.35
C GLU A 222 13.55 -11.33 -8.45
N VAL A 223 13.93 -11.82 -9.64
CA VAL A 223 14.25 -10.95 -10.78
C VAL A 223 13.00 -10.28 -11.34
N PHE A 224 11.92 -11.04 -11.56
CA PHE A 224 10.66 -10.50 -12.06
C PHE A 224 10.08 -9.42 -11.12
N LEU A 225 10.19 -9.62 -9.81
CA LEU A 225 9.76 -8.64 -8.81
C LEU A 225 10.52 -7.33 -8.94
N VAL A 226 11.85 -7.36 -9.05
CA VAL A 226 12.68 -6.15 -9.22
C VAL A 226 12.47 -5.47 -10.57
N GLU A 227 12.09 -6.24 -11.60
CA GLU A 227 11.72 -5.73 -12.93
C GLU A 227 10.31 -5.12 -12.98
N GLY A 228 9.48 -5.30 -11.94
CA GLY A 228 8.08 -4.89 -11.94
C GLY A 228 7.17 -5.80 -12.75
N ARG A 229 7.63 -7.00 -13.11
CA ARG A 229 6.87 -8.05 -13.81
C ARG A 229 6.08 -8.88 -12.81
N LEU A 230 5.07 -8.23 -12.20
CA LEU A 230 4.43 -8.74 -10.99
C LEU A 230 3.59 -10.00 -11.24
N ILE A 231 2.99 -10.14 -12.43
CA ILE A 231 2.22 -11.33 -12.81
C ILE A 231 3.17 -12.53 -12.93
N GLU A 232 4.31 -12.36 -13.61
CA GLU A 232 5.29 -13.43 -13.72
C GLU A 232 5.97 -13.76 -12.40
N ALA A 233 6.22 -12.77 -11.55
CA ALA A 233 6.73 -12.98 -10.21
C ALA A 233 5.77 -13.85 -9.37
N GLU A 234 4.47 -13.54 -9.41
CA GLU A 234 3.44 -14.32 -8.72
C GLU A 234 3.35 -15.75 -9.27
N GLY A 235 3.27 -15.91 -10.60
CA GLY A 235 3.22 -17.24 -11.22
C GLY A 235 4.44 -18.09 -10.86
N ALA A 236 5.63 -17.50 -10.85
CA ALA A 236 6.86 -18.18 -10.43
C ALA A 236 6.83 -18.58 -8.94
N LEU A 237 6.33 -17.71 -8.04
CA LEU A 237 6.22 -18.03 -6.61
C LEU A 237 5.23 -19.15 -6.35
N ARG A 238 4.03 -19.09 -6.95
CA ARG A 238 3.03 -20.15 -6.84
C ARG A 238 3.56 -21.50 -7.35
N LYS A 239 4.27 -21.49 -8.48
CA LYS A 239 4.95 -22.69 -8.99
C LYS A 239 6.03 -23.19 -8.03
N ALA A 240 6.79 -22.29 -7.41
CA ALA A 240 7.81 -22.66 -6.43
C ALA A 240 7.18 -23.36 -5.21
N MET A 241 6.04 -22.86 -4.73
CA MET A 241 5.29 -23.44 -3.61
C MET A 241 4.75 -24.83 -3.97
N MET A 242 4.07 -24.98 -5.11
CA MET A 242 3.58 -26.28 -5.57
C MET A 242 4.71 -27.31 -5.75
N ALA A 243 5.86 -26.87 -6.28
CA ALA A 243 7.03 -27.73 -6.45
C ALA A 243 7.67 -28.10 -5.10
N LEU A 244 7.64 -27.21 -4.12
CA LEU A 244 8.05 -27.51 -2.75
C LEU A 244 7.11 -28.55 -2.13
N GLU A 245 5.80 -28.35 -2.17
CA GLU A 245 4.80 -29.31 -1.67
C GLU A 245 4.97 -30.70 -2.31
N ALA A 246 5.16 -30.75 -3.63
CA ALA A 246 5.43 -32.00 -4.33
C ALA A 246 6.73 -32.67 -3.86
N HIS A 247 7.79 -31.89 -3.63
CA HIS A 247 9.04 -32.41 -3.08
C HIS A 247 8.85 -33.02 -1.68
N LEU A 248 8.08 -32.34 -0.81
CA LEU A 248 7.80 -32.81 0.55
C LEU A 248 6.95 -34.07 0.60
N ARG A 249 5.97 -34.20 -0.31
CA ARG A 249 5.21 -35.44 -0.46
C ARG A 249 6.10 -36.63 -0.88
N GLN A 250 7.08 -36.37 -1.75
CA GLN A 250 8.01 -37.39 -2.24
C GLN A 250 9.15 -37.69 -1.25
N ASN A 251 9.55 -36.69 -0.47
CA ASN A 251 10.66 -36.74 0.47
C ASN A 251 10.22 -36.06 1.77
N PRO A 252 9.41 -36.73 2.61
CA PRO A 252 9.04 -36.21 3.91
C PRO A 252 10.30 -35.87 4.70
N PRO A 253 10.38 -34.71 5.38
CA PRO A 253 11.58 -34.32 6.10
C PRO A 253 11.85 -35.29 7.25
N ASP A 254 13.12 -35.69 7.42
CA ASP A 254 13.57 -36.38 8.62
C ASP A 254 13.62 -35.37 9.79
N GLY A 255 12.98 -35.68 10.92
CA GLY A 255 12.96 -34.82 12.12
C GLY A 255 11.81 -33.80 12.15
N ASP A 256 12.07 -32.60 12.69
CA ASP A 256 11.06 -31.56 12.95
C ASP A 256 10.64 -30.73 11.72
N GLY A 257 11.26 -30.97 10.56
CA GLY A 257 10.94 -30.26 9.32
C GLY A 257 11.36 -28.78 9.29
N GLU A 258 12.23 -28.34 10.20
CA GLU A 258 12.56 -26.91 10.38
C GLU A 258 13.00 -26.19 9.08
N SER A 259 13.87 -26.84 8.29
CA SER A 259 14.39 -26.26 7.04
C SER A 259 13.32 -26.08 5.97
N VAL A 260 12.28 -26.92 6.00
CA VAL A 260 11.15 -26.88 5.07
C VAL A 260 10.23 -25.72 5.43
N GLN A 261 9.83 -25.63 6.69
CA GLN A 261 8.99 -24.53 7.20
C GLN A 261 9.63 -23.17 6.93
N ARG A 262 10.96 -23.08 7.10
CA ARG A 262 11.72 -21.87 6.76
C ARG A 262 11.63 -21.52 5.28
N TYR A 263 11.73 -22.50 4.39
CA TYR A 263 11.68 -22.25 2.94
C TYR A 263 10.27 -21.82 2.50
N ASP A 264 9.23 -22.44 3.05
CA ASP A 264 7.83 -22.11 2.78
C ASP A 264 7.47 -20.68 3.25
N GLY A 265 7.81 -20.34 4.50
CA GLY A 265 7.59 -18.98 5.03
C GLY A 265 8.31 -17.90 4.23
N VAL A 266 9.45 -18.20 3.60
CA VAL A 266 10.13 -17.26 2.70
C VAL A 266 9.37 -17.07 1.39
N LEU A 267 8.83 -18.12 0.79
CA LEU A 267 8.01 -18.02 -0.42
C LEU A 267 6.74 -17.21 -0.14
N GLU A 268 6.05 -17.52 0.95
CA GLU A 268 4.84 -16.83 1.38
C GLU A 268 5.07 -15.33 1.62
N ARG A 269 6.15 -14.98 2.32
CA ARG A 269 6.50 -13.58 2.54
C ARG A 269 6.84 -12.87 1.22
N THR A 270 7.54 -13.52 0.29
CA THR A 270 7.85 -12.91 -1.02
C THR A 270 6.59 -12.79 -1.87
N LEU A 271 5.64 -13.74 -1.80
CA LEU A 271 4.34 -13.65 -2.46
C LEU A 271 3.52 -12.48 -1.90
N ALA A 272 3.51 -12.29 -0.57
CA ALA A 272 2.88 -11.13 0.05
C ALA A 272 3.44 -9.80 -0.47
N VAL A 273 4.77 -9.69 -0.66
CA VAL A 273 5.40 -8.49 -1.26
C VAL A 273 4.97 -8.30 -2.72
N THR A 274 4.88 -9.36 -3.51
CA THR A 274 4.41 -9.29 -4.90
C THR A 274 2.96 -8.82 -4.97
N LEU A 275 2.08 -9.40 -4.15
CA LEU A 275 0.65 -9.04 -4.08
C LEU A 275 0.46 -7.59 -3.59
N LEU A 276 1.27 -7.16 -2.62
CA LEU A 276 1.30 -5.76 -2.18
C LEU A 276 1.63 -4.81 -3.34
N GLN A 277 2.63 -5.14 -4.16
CA GLN A 277 2.99 -4.31 -5.32
C GLN A 277 1.92 -4.31 -6.42
N GLN A 278 1.10 -5.38 -6.50
CA GLN A 278 -0.09 -5.43 -7.37
C GLN A 278 -1.29 -4.66 -6.77
N GLY A 279 -1.21 -4.19 -5.52
CA GLY A 279 -2.32 -3.53 -4.82
C GLY A 279 -3.35 -4.49 -4.20
N ARG A 280 -3.10 -5.81 -4.22
CA ARG A 280 -3.95 -6.84 -3.60
C ARG A 280 -3.69 -6.95 -2.10
N LEU A 281 -4.06 -5.89 -1.37
CA LEU A 281 -3.65 -5.69 0.03
C LEU A 281 -4.18 -6.76 0.99
N ALA A 282 -5.41 -7.25 0.80
CA ALA A 282 -6.01 -8.26 1.67
C ALA A 282 -5.33 -9.64 1.53
N GLU A 283 -5.04 -10.04 0.28
CA GLU A 283 -4.30 -11.28 0.01
C GLU A 283 -2.84 -11.17 0.48
N ALA A 284 -2.20 -10.02 0.29
CA ALA A 284 -0.87 -9.78 0.84
C ALA A 284 -0.84 -9.94 2.37
N GLU A 285 -1.83 -9.40 3.09
CA GLU A 285 -1.94 -9.56 4.54
C GLU A 285 -2.18 -11.01 4.95
N PHE A 286 -3.01 -11.76 4.22
CA PHE A 286 -3.23 -13.18 4.46
C PHE A 286 -1.90 -13.97 4.42
N HIS A 287 -1.15 -13.83 3.32
CA HIS A 287 0.10 -14.57 3.11
C HIS A 287 1.19 -14.20 4.12
N VAL A 288 1.36 -12.90 4.46
CA VAL A 288 2.37 -12.51 5.46
C VAL A 288 2.01 -12.97 6.87
N ARG A 289 0.71 -13.00 7.23
CA ARG A 289 0.26 -13.54 8.53
C ARG A 289 0.50 -15.04 8.62
N HIS A 290 0.25 -15.76 7.53
CA HIS A 290 0.56 -17.19 7.43
C HIS A 290 2.07 -17.44 7.62
N ALA A 291 2.92 -16.70 6.89
CA ALA A 291 4.37 -16.76 7.02
C ALA A 291 4.85 -16.46 8.46
N LEU A 292 4.26 -15.46 9.11
CA LEU A 292 4.60 -15.08 10.49
C LEU A 292 4.28 -16.19 11.49
N ARG A 293 3.13 -16.85 11.36
CA ARG A 293 2.75 -17.96 12.25
C ARG A 293 3.75 -19.11 12.15
N MET A 294 4.04 -19.56 10.93
CA MET A 294 5.03 -20.62 10.68
C MET A 294 6.43 -20.24 11.20
N THR A 295 6.80 -18.97 11.07
CA THR A 295 8.11 -18.50 11.53
C THR A 295 8.18 -18.43 13.06
N LEU A 296 7.11 -17.99 13.72
CA LEU A 296 7.04 -17.90 15.18
C LEU A 296 7.09 -19.28 15.85
N GLU A 297 6.39 -20.27 15.27
CA GLU A 297 6.46 -21.68 15.70
C GLU A 297 7.89 -22.24 15.72
N ARG A 298 8.74 -21.73 14.81
CA ARG A 298 10.08 -22.25 14.60
C ARG A 298 11.18 -21.60 15.45
N VAL A 299 11.21 -20.26 15.52
CA VAL A 299 12.34 -19.49 16.08
C VAL A 299 11.94 -18.46 17.12
N GLY A 300 10.65 -18.29 17.40
CA GLY A 300 10.18 -17.29 18.36
C GLY A 300 10.42 -15.85 17.89
N ARG A 301 10.01 -14.90 18.74
CA ARG A 301 9.88 -13.48 18.37
C ARG A 301 11.22 -12.76 18.15
N ASP A 302 12.30 -13.20 18.82
CA ASP A 302 13.61 -12.53 18.84
C ASP A 302 14.48 -13.01 17.66
N SER A 303 13.93 -13.01 16.44
CA SER A 303 14.62 -13.51 15.24
C SER A 303 14.50 -12.59 14.03
N VAL A 304 15.53 -12.59 13.19
CA VAL A 304 15.56 -11.82 11.93
C VAL A 304 14.44 -12.23 10.96
N ASP A 305 14.02 -13.50 10.96
CA ASP A 305 12.96 -13.99 10.07
C ASP A 305 11.58 -13.45 10.50
N VAL A 306 11.31 -13.39 11.82
CA VAL A 306 10.10 -12.73 12.36
C VAL A 306 10.14 -11.22 12.07
N GLY A 307 11.30 -10.59 12.28
CA GLY A 307 11.50 -9.18 11.94
C GLY A 307 11.13 -8.87 10.48
N GLN A 308 11.46 -9.75 9.53
CA GLN A 308 11.12 -9.57 8.11
C GLN A 308 9.62 -9.68 7.85
N GLY A 309 8.94 -10.66 8.46
CA GLY A 309 7.49 -10.79 8.35
C GLY A 309 6.77 -9.57 8.91
N LEU A 310 7.19 -9.08 10.09
CA LEU A 310 6.61 -7.91 10.73
C LEU A 310 6.84 -6.63 9.91
N ALA A 311 8.02 -6.46 9.31
CA ALA A 311 8.30 -5.31 8.43
C ALA A 311 7.35 -5.27 7.22
N VAL A 312 7.11 -6.42 6.57
CA VAL A 312 6.18 -6.52 5.44
C VAL A 312 4.75 -6.24 5.89
N LEU A 313 4.32 -6.82 7.02
CA LEU A 313 2.99 -6.58 7.59
C LEU A 313 2.78 -5.10 7.92
N SER A 314 3.74 -4.45 8.56
CA SER A 314 3.66 -3.01 8.86
C SER A 314 3.44 -2.17 7.58
N ASN A 315 4.16 -2.49 6.50
CA ASN A 315 3.98 -1.77 5.25
C ASN A 315 2.58 -1.99 4.65
N ILE A 316 2.07 -3.22 4.66
CA ILE A 316 0.70 -3.54 4.19
C ILE A 316 -0.34 -2.77 5.02
N LEU A 317 -0.22 -2.78 6.34
CA LEU A 317 -1.12 -2.06 7.24
C LEU A 317 -1.14 -0.55 6.96
N ALA A 318 0.01 0.05 6.68
CA ALA A 318 0.08 1.46 6.34
C ALA A 318 -0.42 1.78 4.91
N GLU A 319 -0.37 0.85 3.94
CA GLU A 319 -1.07 0.99 2.65
C GLU A 319 -2.60 0.92 2.83
N GLN A 320 -3.08 0.09 3.76
CA GLN A 320 -4.48 0.01 4.19
C GLN A 320 -4.91 1.19 5.10
N GLY A 321 -4.02 2.15 5.40
CA GLY A 321 -4.30 3.30 6.27
C GLY A 321 -4.43 2.97 7.77
N ARG A 322 -4.15 1.73 8.19
CA ARG A 322 -4.12 1.27 9.60
C ARG A 322 -2.82 1.72 10.28
N ASN A 323 -2.55 3.03 10.26
CA ASN A 323 -1.24 3.60 10.60
C ASN A 323 -0.85 3.37 12.08
N GLY A 324 -1.82 3.40 12.99
CA GLY A 324 -1.62 3.08 14.42
C GLY A 324 -1.08 1.66 14.65
N GLU A 325 -1.65 0.69 13.94
CA GLU A 325 -1.21 -0.70 13.97
C GLU A 325 0.14 -0.87 13.26
N ALA A 326 0.33 -0.20 12.12
CA ALA A 326 1.58 -0.23 11.37
C ALA A 326 2.79 0.21 12.22
N THR A 327 2.65 1.25 13.04
CA THR A 327 3.70 1.71 13.96
C THR A 327 4.02 0.67 15.02
N ARG A 328 3.03 0.11 15.72
CA ARG A 328 3.26 -0.95 16.73
C ARG A 328 3.98 -2.16 16.12
N VAL A 329 3.61 -2.56 14.91
CA VAL A 329 4.23 -3.69 14.19
C VAL A 329 5.65 -3.34 13.71
N ALA A 330 5.90 -2.11 13.26
CA ALA A 330 7.24 -1.66 12.88
C ALA A 330 8.19 -1.62 14.08
N GLU A 331 7.73 -1.16 15.25
CA GLU A 331 8.49 -1.22 16.50
C GLU A 331 8.84 -2.65 16.89
N ALA A 332 7.88 -3.57 16.82
CA ALA A 332 8.12 -4.99 17.07
C ALA A 332 9.12 -5.60 16.07
N SER A 333 9.05 -5.22 14.79
CA SER A 333 10.00 -5.62 13.76
C SER A 333 11.42 -5.15 14.09
N MET A 334 11.59 -3.88 14.45
CA MET A 334 12.89 -3.31 14.83
C MET A 334 13.46 -3.99 16.07
N ARG A 335 12.63 -4.24 17.08
CA ARG A 335 13.01 -4.98 18.29
C ARG A 335 13.52 -6.37 17.95
N ALA A 336 12.77 -7.13 17.14
CA ALA A 336 13.16 -8.47 16.71
C ALA A 336 14.53 -8.49 16.04
N TYR A 337 14.85 -7.52 15.17
CA TYR A 337 16.18 -7.42 14.56
C TYR A 337 17.29 -7.08 15.57
N LEU A 338 17.04 -6.13 16.48
CA LEU A 338 18.04 -5.71 17.47
C LEU A 338 18.33 -6.81 18.48
N GLU A 339 17.30 -7.49 18.98
CA GLU A 339 17.43 -8.62 19.91
C GLU A 339 18.06 -9.85 19.25
N ALA A 340 17.85 -10.01 17.94
CA ALA A 340 18.54 -11.00 17.12
C ALA A 340 20.02 -10.67 16.85
N GLY A 341 20.54 -9.53 17.33
CA GLY A 341 21.93 -9.12 17.09
C GLY A 341 22.20 -8.69 15.63
N ALA A 342 21.18 -8.29 14.88
CA ALA A 342 21.39 -7.77 13.53
C ALA A 342 22.22 -6.47 13.59
N ALA A 343 23.19 -6.35 12.68
CA ALA A 343 23.98 -5.16 12.52
C ALA A 343 23.08 -3.94 12.28
N GLU A 344 23.42 -2.80 12.89
CA GLU A 344 22.60 -1.58 12.77
C GLU A 344 22.44 -1.12 11.32
N PHE A 345 23.46 -1.33 10.49
CA PHE A 345 23.48 -1.02 9.06
C PHE A 345 22.93 -2.14 8.18
N SER A 346 22.41 -3.23 8.77
CA SER A 346 21.81 -4.31 7.98
C SER A 346 20.63 -3.80 7.16
N LEU A 347 20.50 -4.32 5.95
CA LEU A 347 19.48 -3.89 5.00
C LEU A 347 18.05 -4.03 5.56
N ASN A 348 17.80 -5.13 6.29
CA ASN A 348 16.49 -5.43 6.83
C ASN A 348 16.07 -4.46 7.94
N LEU A 349 17.00 -4.12 8.86
CA LEU A 349 16.74 -3.15 9.91
C LEU A 349 16.62 -1.73 9.34
N ALA A 350 17.43 -1.39 8.33
CA ALA A 350 17.29 -0.12 7.62
C ALA A 350 15.90 0.04 6.99
N ARG A 351 15.36 -1.03 6.40
CA ARG A 351 14.00 -1.04 5.83
C ARG A 351 12.92 -0.97 6.90
N ALA A 352 13.08 -1.66 8.02
CA ALA A 352 12.15 -1.58 9.16
C ALA A 352 12.06 -0.13 9.70
N ARG A 353 13.20 0.57 9.81
CA ARG A 353 13.23 2.00 10.16
C ARG A 353 12.50 2.87 9.13
N GLN A 354 12.66 2.60 7.84
CA GLN A 354 11.91 3.32 6.80
C GLN A 354 10.39 3.14 6.95
N PHE A 355 9.92 1.92 7.21
CA PHE A 355 8.50 1.66 7.44
C PHE A 355 7.99 2.29 8.74
N MET A 356 8.80 2.29 9.80
CA MET A 356 8.50 3.02 11.03
C MET A 356 8.33 4.51 10.78
N GLY A 357 9.31 5.16 10.14
CA GLY A 357 9.24 6.58 9.78
C GLY A 357 8.02 6.89 8.90
N ALA A 358 7.71 6.02 7.94
CA ALA A 358 6.53 6.15 7.10
C ALA A 358 5.22 6.05 7.90
N ALA A 359 5.11 5.10 8.82
CA ALA A 359 3.94 4.93 9.67
C ALA A 359 3.76 6.09 10.65
N LEU A 360 4.85 6.62 11.24
CA LEU A 360 4.84 7.81 12.08
C LEU A 360 4.37 9.06 11.31
N SER A 361 4.93 9.29 10.12
CA SER A 361 4.51 10.39 9.24
C SER A 361 3.02 10.32 8.91
N ALA A 362 2.52 9.12 8.60
CA ALA A 362 1.12 8.87 8.31
C ALA A 362 0.17 9.10 9.50
N GLN A 363 0.69 9.17 10.74
CA GLN A 363 -0.05 9.54 11.95
C GLN A 363 0.05 11.04 12.30
N GLY A 364 0.73 11.85 11.48
CA GLY A 364 1.01 13.25 11.80
C GLY A 364 2.19 13.46 12.75
N ARG A 365 2.87 12.38 13.20
CA ARG A 365 4.04 12.43 14.09
C ARG A 365 5.32 12.75 13.31
N HIS A 366 5.32 13.90 12.62
CA HIS A 366 6.33 14.25 11.62
C HIS A 366 7.73 14.48 12.20
N ALA A 367 7.84 15.06 13.40
CA ALA A 367 9.13 15.29 14.05
C ALA A 367 9.85 13.96 14.36
N GLU A 368 9.13 13.00 14.94
CA GLU A 368 9.65 11.67 15.24
C GLU A 368 9.99 10.89 13.95
N ALA A 369 9.15 11.03 12.90
CA ALA A 369 9.44 10.44 11.60
C ALA A 369 10.77 10.95 11.02
N VAL A 370 11.01 12.28 11.07
CA VAL A 370 12.27 12.89 10.61
C VAL A 370 13.47 12.34 11.38
N GLU A 371 13.37 12.23 12.71
CA GLU A 371 14.44 11.66 13.54
C GLU A 371 14.77 10.21 13.12
N VAL A 372 13.74 9.38 12.93
CA VAL A 372 13.92 7.99 12.48
C VAL A 372 14.59 7.92 11.11
N PHE A 373 14.17 8.75 10.15
CA PHE A 373 14.76 8.77 8.81
C PHE A 373 16.20 9.30 8.80
N GLU A 374 16.47 10.40 9.53
CA GLU A 374 17.82 10.98 9.65
C GLU A 374 18.77 10.00 10.32
N ARG A 375 18.37 9.38 11.44
CA ARG A 375 19.16 8.33 12.10
C ARG A 375 19.44 7.15 11.18
N ASN A 376 18.44 6.71 10.42
CA ASN A 376 18.62 5.62 9.48
C ASN A 376 19.63 5.97 8.39
N ARG A 377 19.55 7.18 7.82
CA ARG A 377 20.53 7.67 6.84
C ARG A 377 21.94 7.73 7.45
N ASP A 378 22.07 8.23 8.68
CA ASP A 378 23.37 8.41 9.34
C ASP A 378 24.05 7.06 9.63
N ILE A 379 23.28 6.06 10.06
CA ILE A 379 23.77 4.68 10.21
C ILE A 379 24.26 4.12 8.87
N LEU A 380 23.54 4.39 7.78
CA LEU A 380 23.89 3.92 6.44
C LEU A 380 25.10 4.65 5.84
N GLN A 381 25.56 5.79 6.39
CA GLN A 381 26.72 6.52 5.84
C GLN A 381 28.00 5.67 5.77
N ARG A 382 28.13 4.66 6.63
CA ARG A 382 29.27 3.73 6.65
C ARG A 382 29.26 2.72 5.50
N ASP A 383 28.15 2.60 4.77
CA ASP A 383 27.99 1.75 3.59
C ASP A 383 27.46 2.61 2.43
N PRO A 384 28.35 3.18 1.59
CA PRO A 384 27.96 4.06 0.49
C PRO A 384 26.98 3.41 -0.50
N GLU A 385 27.08 2.10 -0.72
CA GLU A 385 26.17 1.38 -1.61
C GLU A 385 24.75 1.30 -1.03
N LEU A 386 24.63 1.01 0.27
CA LEU A 386 23.33 1.01 0.94
C LEU A 386 22.78 2.44 1.06
N LEU A 387 23.61 3.44 1.33
CA LEU A 387 23.20 4.84 1.38
C LEU A 387 22.61 5.30 0.03
N GLN A 388 23.24 4.95 -1.09
CA GLN A 388 22.76 5.30 -2.42
C GLN A 388 21.40 4.63 -2.77
N LYS A 389 21.04 3.53 -2.11
CA LYS A 389 19.84 2.77 -2.44
C LYS A 389 18.70 2.98 -1.45
N TYR A 390 19.03 3.15 -0.18
CA TYR A 390 18.07 3.23 0.93
C TYR A 390 18.14 4.57 1.69
N GLY A 391 19.16 5.39 1.44
CA GLY A 391 19.32 6.73 2.00
C GLY A 391 18.89 7.87 1.07
N VAL A 392 18.43 7.58 -0.16
CA VAL A 392 18.11 8.58 -1.20
C VAL A 392 16.81 9.37 -0.98
N GLY A 393 16.01 9.00 0.02
CA GLY A 393 14.76 9.69 0.36
C GLY A 393 13.52 8.82 0.19
N HIS A 394 12.43 9.26 0.80
CA HIS A 394 11.13 8.57 0.78
C HIS A 394 10.01 9.64 0.77
N PRO A 395 8.86 9.42 0.09
CA PRO A 395 7.78 10.42 0.07
C PRO A 395 7.35 10.88 1.46
N GLU A 396 7.19 9.96 2.41
CA GLU A 396 6.86 10.30 3.81
C GLU A 396 7.94 11.12 4.52
N TRP A 397 9.21 10.94 4.14
CA TRP A 397 10.29 11.77 4.69
C TRP A 397 10.20 13.19 4.13
N VAL A 398 9.98 13.33 2.82
CA VAL A 398 9.74 14.63 2.17
C VAL A 398 8.54 15.34 2.83
N ILE A 399 7.42 14.63 3.00
CA ILE A 399 6.22 15.17 3.67
C ILE A 399 6.55 15.59 5.11
N SER A 400 7.25 14.76 5.87
CA SER A 400 7.61 15.10 7.25
C SER A 400 8.59 16.29 7.34
N LEU A 401 9.52 16.43 6.39
CA LEU A 401 10.39 17.61 6.29
C LEU A 401 9.56 18.87 6.00
N LEU A 402 8.57 18.79 5.11
CA LEU A 402 7.67 19.92 4.81
C LEU A 402 6.86 20.32 6.04
N GLN A 403 6.27 19.35 6.74
CA GLN A 403 5.45 19.58 7.93
C GLN A 403 6.26 20.05 9.14
N THR A 404 7.57 19.82 9.16
CA THR A 404 8.49 20.31 10.20
C THR A 404 9.21 21.60 9.80
N GLY A 405 8.78 22.28 8.73
CA GLY A 405 9.32 23.57 8.33
C GLY A 405 10.72 23.51 7.69
N LYS A 406 11.07 22.39 7.06
CA LYS A 406 12.36 22.19 6.35
C LYS A 406 12.18 22.08 4.81
N PRO A 407 11.52 23.05 4.13
CA PRO A 407 11.12 22.88 2.74
C PRO A 407 12.29 22.84 1.74
N GLN A 408 13.41 23.53 2.00
CA GLN A 408 14.59 23.45 1.12
C GLN A 408 15.22 22.05 1.12
N ALA A 409 15.23 21.38 2.27
CA ALA A 409 15.72 20.01 2.38
C ALA A 409 14.77 19.03 1.68
N ALA A 410 13.46 19.24 1.84
CA ALA A 410 12.43 18.48 1.17
C ALA A 410 12.53 18.61 -0.36
N GLU A 411 12.75 19.82 -0.89
CA GLU A 411 12.89 20.06 -2.32
C GLU A 411 14.09 19.33 -2.91
N ARG A 412 15.27 19.45 -2.28
CA ARG A 412 16.48 18.74 -2.75
C ARG A 412 16.27 17.24 -2.80
N MET A 413 15.63 16.68 -1.77
CA MET A 413 15.32 15.25 -1.70
C MET A 413 14.32 14.84 -2.78
N ALA A 414 13.19 15.55 -2.89
CA ALA A 414 12.17 15.27 -3.89
C ALA A 414 12.70 15.42 -5.32
N GLY A 415 13.58 16.39 -5.58
CA GLY A 415 14.25 16.60 -6.87
C GLY A 415 15.20 15.46 -7.23
N ALA A 416 16.02 14.99 -6.28
CA ALA A 416 16.89 13.82 -6.50
C ALA A 416 16.06 12.55 -6.77
N MET A 417 14.97 12.36 -6.01
CA MET A 417 14.03 11.27 -6.25
C MET A 417 13.38 11.40 -7.64
N LEU A 418 12.95 12.59 -8.04
CA LEU A 418 12.32 12.83 -9.34
C LEU A 418 13.28 12.46 -10.48
N ALA A 419 14.52 12.97 -10.45
CA ALA A 419 15.53 12.68 -11.47
C ALA A 419 15.76 11.17 -11.64
N TRP A 420 15.83 10.42 -10.53
CA TRP A 420 15.93 8.96 -10.57
C TRP A 420 14.68 8.29 -11.16
N SER A 421 13.49 8.82 -10.85
CA SER A 421 12.23 8.28 -11.37
C SER A 421 12.11 8.48 -12.88
N VAL A 422 12.44 9.67 -13.38
CA VAL A 422 12.37 10.01 -14.80
C VAL A 422 13.35 9.16 -15.60
N SER A 423 14.60 9.02 -15.13
CA SER A 423 15.61 8.21 -15.84
C SER A 423 15.26 6.72 -15.91
N ARG A 424 14.48 6.21 -14.95
CA ARG A 424 14.14 4.79 -14.87
C ARG A 424 12.80 4.42 -15.51
N PHE A 425 11.79 5.28 -15.38
CA PHE A 425 10.41 4.96 -15.75
C PHE A 425 9.78 5.94 -16.75
N GLY A 426 10.49 7.01 -17.12
CA GLY A 426 9.95 8.09 -17.95
C GLY A 426 9.20 9.15 -17.14
N ASP A 427 8.95 10.27 -17.80
CA ASP A 427 8.43 11.51 -17.19
C ASP A 427 6.93 11.42 -16.86
N ASP A 428 6.18 10.65 -17.66
CA ASP A 428 4.73 10.45 -17.53
C ASP A 428 4.34 9.37 -16.50
N ASN A 429 5.31 8.75 -15.83
CA ASN A 429 5.04 7.71 -14.85
C ASN A 429 4.43 8.30 -13.56
N PRO A 430 3.41 7.67 -12.94
CA PRO A 430 2.82 8.14 -11.68
C PRO A 430 3.82 8.34 -10.54
N ARG A 431 4.91 7.57 -10.48
CA ARG A 431 5.98 7.77 -9.48
C ARG A 431 6.76 9.07 -9.74
N ALA A 432 7.04 9.40 -11.00
CA ALA A 432 7.67 10.66 -11.38
C ALA A 432 6.71 11.83 -11.09
N ALA A 433 5.44 11.71 -11.47
CA ALA A 433 4.42 12.72 -11.18
C ALA A 433 4.28 13.04 -9.69
N LEU A 434 4.24 12.03 -8.81
CA LEU A 434 4.19 12.26 -7.36
C LEU A 434 5.43 13.02 -6.86
N ARG A 435 6.62 12.64 -7.32
CA ARG A 435 7.88 13.28 -6.89
C ARG A 435 7.97 14.72 -7.40
N ARG A 436 7.52 14.98 -8.63
CA ARG A 436 7.39 16.32 -9.20
C ARG A 436 6.39 17.18 -8.42
N ALA A 437 5.24 16.62 -8.07
CA ALA A 437 4.27 17.28 -7.22
C ALA A 437 4.85 17.62 -5.84
N LEU A 438 5.63 16.73 -5.22
CA LEU A 438 6.30 17.01 -3.94
C LEU A 438 7.36 18.11 -4.03
N VAL A 439 8.08 18.24 -5.15
CA VAL A 439 8.91 19.43 -5.43
C VAL A 439 8.02 20.68 -5.47
N GLY A 440 6.86 20.60 -6.14
CA GLY A 440 5.86 21.66 -6.15
C GLY A 440 5.39 22.07 -4.75
N VAL A 441 5.06 21.10 -3.89
CA VAL A 441 4.70 21.37 -2.49
C VAL A 441 5.84 22.10 -1.76
N ALA A 442 7.08 21.65 -1.95
CA ALA A 442 8.23 22.30 -1.33
C ALA A 442 8.43 23.75 -1.80
N ARG A 443 8.10 24.07 -3.06
CA ARG A 443 8.12 25.44 -3.59
C ARG A 443 7.01 26.31 -2.99
N VAL A 444 5.81 25.76 -2.82
CA VAL A 444 4.71 26.47 -2.13
C VAL A 444 5.11 26.84 -0.71
N GLU A 445 5.67 25.90 0.07
CA GLU A 445 6.13 26.17 1.45
C GLU A 445 7.29 27.18 1.52
N GLN A 446 7.98 27.44 0.40
CA GLN A 446 9.01 28.48 0.27
C GLN A 446 8.44 29.83 -0.22
N GLY A 447 7.15 29.92 -0.52
CA GLY A 447 6.51 31.11 -1.08
C GLY A 447 6.59 31.24 -2.61
N ASP A 448 7.16 30.24 -3.31
CA ASP A 448 7.26 30.20 -4.78
C ASP A 448 6.02 29.53 -5.39
N ALA A 449 4.85 30.18 -5.24
CA ALA A 449 3.59 29.68 -5.80
C ALA A 449 3.61 29.63 -7.34
N ALA A 450 4.29 30.56 -7.99
CA ALA A 450 4.41 30.62 -9.44
C ALA A 450 5.23 29.44 -10.00
N GLY A 451 6.39 29.15 -9.41
CA GLY A 451 7.22 28.01 -9.78
C GLY A 451 6.56 26.66 -9.47
N ALA A 452 5.74 26.60 -8.41
CA ALA A 452 4.98 25.39 -8.07
C ALA A 452 3.86 25.06 -9.08
N ARG A 453 3.26 26.07 -9.72
CA ARG A 453 2.10 25.89 -10.61
C ARG A 453 2.38 24.94 -11.76
N GLN A 454 3.48 25.13 -12.49
CA GLN A 454 3.86 24.28 -13.61
C GLN A 454 4.09 22.82 -13.17
N LEU A 455 4.65 22.63 -11.97
CA LEU A 455 4.89 21.31 -11.40
C LEU A 455 3.57 20.60 -11.09
N PHE A 456 2.56 21.29 -10.56
CA PHE A 456 1.24 20.70 -10.32
C PHE A 456 0.47 20.42 -11.61
N GLU A 457 0.47 21.35 -12.55
CA GLU A 457 -0.19 21.20 -13.87
C GLU A 457 0.34 19.96 -14.62
N ALA A 458 1.65 19.69 -14.54
CA ALA A 458 2.27 18.50 -15.14
C ALA A 458 2.08 17.20 -14.32
N SER A 459 1.66 17.27 -13.06
CA SER A 459 1.66 16.10 -12.16
C SER A 459 0.25 15.61 -11.81
N VAL A 460 -0.65 16.52 -11.49
CA VAL A 460 -1.97 16.18 -10.95
C VAL A 460 -2.84 15.39 -11.93
N PRO A 461 -2.88 15.68 -13.25
CA PRO A 461 -3.62 14.86 -14.20
C PRO A 461 -3.20 13.39 -14.19
N ILE A 462 -1.90 13.12 -14.10
CA ILE A 462 -1.34 11.75 -14.04
C ILE A 462 -1.74 11.07 -12.72
N LEU A 463 -1.67 11.78 -11.60
CA LEU A 463 -2.05 11.24 -10.29
C LEU A 463 -3.55 10.95 -10.19
N LEU A 464 -4.39 11.78 -10.79
CA LEU A 464 -5.85 11.56 -10.85
C LEU A 464 -6.20 10.37 -11.75
N ALA A 465 -5.52 10.23 -12.89
CA ALA A 465 -5.67 9.06 -13.76
C ALA A 465 -5.30 7.76 -13.01
N GLN A 466 -4.16 7.76 -12.31
CA GLN A 466 -3.75 6.61 -11.49
C GLN A 466 -4.77 6.28 -10.40
N ALA A 467 -5.27 7.28 -9.66
CA ALA A 467 -6.23 7.07 -8.58
C ALA A 467 -7.54 6.46 -9.08
N ARG A 468 -7.98 6.82 -10.30
CA ARG A 468 -9.14 6.23 -10.95
C ARG A 468 -8.88 4.78 -11.36
N ASP A 469 -7.77 4.52 -12.03
CA ASP A 469 -7.45 3.17 -12.53
C ASP A 469 -7.25 2.18 -11.36
N ASP A 470 -6.66 2.65 -10.25
CA ASP A 470 -6.56 1.93 -8.98
C ASP A 470 -7.94 1.60 -8.38
N ALA A 471 -8.90 2.53 -8.44
CA ALA A 471 -10.26 2.32 -7.93
C ALA A 471 -11.07 1.34 -8.80
N GLU A 472 -10.95 1.42 -10.12
CA GLU A 472 -11.60 0.50 -11.06
C GLU A 472 -11.04 -0.92 -11.01
N SER A 473 -9.75 -1.05 -10.68
CA SER A 473 -9.07 -2.34 -10.56
C SER A 473 -9.14 -2.93 -9.14
N GLU A 474 -9.75 -2.22 -8.19
CA GLU A 474 -9.75 -2.56 -6.76
C GLU A 474 -8.33 -2.71 -6.16
N THR A 475 -7.34 -2.03 -6.74
CA THR A 475 -5.92 -2.05 -6.32
C THR A 475 -5.50 -0.77 -5.59
N GLY A 476 -6.48 0.05 -5.21
CA GLY A 476 -6.29 1.31 -4.50
C GLY A 476 -5.68 1.17 -3.11
N SER A 477 -5.00 2.24 -2.68
CA SER A 477 -4.37 2.34 -1.37
C SER A 477 -4.75 3.66 -0.71
N LEU A 478 -5.06 3.62 0.60
CA LEU A 478 -5.34 4.81 1.39
C LEU A 478 -4.09 5.70 1.54
N ARG A 479 -2.89 5.11 1.49
CA ARG A 479 -1.63 5.87 1.50
C ARG A 479 -1.51 6.73 0.22
N LYS A 480 -1.75 6.14 -0.96
CA LYS A 480 -1.73 6.89 -2.22
C LYS A 480 -2.78 8.00 -2.24
N GLN A 481 -3.98 7.71 -1.72
CA GLN A 481 -5.04 8.71 -1.60
C GLN A 481 -4.60 9.89 -0.71
N ARG A 482 -3.98 9.61 0.45
CA ARG A 482 -3.43 10.66 1.33
C ARG A 482 -2.40 11.53 0.61
N TYR A 483 -1.50 10.93 -0.17
CA TYR A 483 -0.53 11.70 -0.96
C TYR A 483 -1.20 12.61 -1.98
N LEU A 484 -2.22 12.11 -2.69
CA LEU A 484 -2.96 12.92 -3.64
C LEU A 484 -3.63 14.11 -2.94
N VAL A 485 -4.34 13.89 -1.83
CA VAL A 485 -4.97 14.97 -1.06
C VAL A 485 -3.93 15.99 -0.58
N PHE A 486 -2.79 15.53 -0.03
CA PHE A 486 -1.70 16.40 0.40
C PHE A 486 -1.18 17.31 -0.73
N VAL A 487 -1.04 16.75 -1.94
CA VAL A 487 -0.64 17.51 -3.14
C VAL A 487 -1.73 18.51 -3.57
N LEU A 488 -3.00 18.09 -3.60
CA LEU A 488 -4.12 18.96 -4.00
C LEU A 488 -4.28 20.14 -3.03
N GLU A 489 -4.13 19.91 -1.72
CA GLU A 489 -4.20 20.98 -0.72
C GLU A 489 -3.06 21.99 -0.85
N ALA A 490 -1.84 21.53 -1.20
CA ALA A 490 -0.74 22.44 -1.51
C ALA A 490 -1.00 23.25 -2.79
N TRP A 491 -1.62 22.64 -3.81
CA TRP A 491 -2.01 23.36 -5.02
C TRP A 491 -3.10 24.41 -4.74
N LEU A 492 -4.10 24.09 -3.92
CA LEU A 492 -5.11 25.06 -3.47
C LEU A 492 -4.46 26.28 -2.81
N ARG A 493 -3.46 26.07 -1.95
CA ARG A 493 -2.71 27.17 -1.32
C ARG A 493 -1.97 28.03 -2.33
N ALA A 494 -1.34 27.40 -3.33
CA ALA A 494 -0.64 28.13 -4.40
C ALA A 494 -1.62 29.02 -5.18
N LEU A 495 -2.77 28.49 -5.57
CA LEU A 495 -3.82 29.23 -6.29
C LEU A 495 -4.40 30.36 -5.44
N ALA A 496 -4.63 30.12 -4.15
CA ALA A 496 -5.10 31.13 -3.20
C ALA A 496 -4.11 32.28 -2.98
N THR A 497 -2.82 32.05 -3.22
CA THR A 497 -1.78 33.09 -3.10
C THR A 497 -1.78 34.03 -4.32
N THR A 498 -2.09 33.51 -5.52
CA THR A 498 -2.20 34.33 -6.73
C THR A 498 -3.44 35.23 -6.70
N GLY A 499 -4.58 34.68 -6.25
CA GLY A 499 -5.79 35.46 -5.94
C GLY A 499 -6.56 36.04 -7.13
N ASP A 500 -6.17 35.74 -8.37
CA ASP A 500 -6.92 36.16 -9.56
C ASP A 500 -8.17 35.28 -9.81
N ALA A 501 -9.08 35.75 -10.67
CA ALA A 501 -10.33 35.05 -10.97
C ALA A 501 -10.12 33.66 -11.59
N ALA A 502 -9.07 33.47 -12.40
CA ALA A 502 -8.75 32.18 -13.01
C ALA A 502 -8.20 31.20 -11.96
N ALA A 503 -7.41 31.67 -11.01
CA ALA A 503 -6.93 30.89 -9.88
C ALA A 503 -8.07 30.51 -8.93
N ALA A 504 -9.04 31.39 -8.71
CA ALA A 504 -10.25 31.10 -7.94
C ALA A 504 -11.11 30.01 -8.60
N GLU A 505 -11.29 30.08 -9.92
CA GLU A 505 -12.01 29.08 -10.73
C GLU A 505 -11.31 27.71 -10.66
N GLU A 506 -9.98 27.69 -10.86
CA GLU A 506 -9.22 26.46 -10.79
C GLU A 506 -9.19 25.89 -9.36
N ALA A 507 -9.07 26.73 -8.34
CA ALA A 507 -9.10 26.29 -6.95
C ALA A 507 -10.46 25.68 -6.59
N PHE A 508 -11.57 26.20 -7.12
CA PHE A 508 -12.89 25.60 -6.95
C PHE A 508 -12.93 24.17 -7.52
N ARG A 509 -12.40 23.98 -8.73
CA ARG A 509 -12.30 22.67 -9.39
C ARG A 509 -11.45 21.68 -8.59
N ILE A 510 -10.27 22.10 -8.12
CA ILE A 510 -9.39 21.28 -7.30
C ILE A 510 -10.03 20.92 -5.95
N ALA A 511 -10.74 21.86 -5.32
CA ALA A 511 -11.44 21.61 -4.07
C ALA A 511 -12.58 20.60 -4.25
N ASP A 512 -13.29 20.63 -5.38
CA ASP A 512 -14.32 19.62 -5.68
C ASP A 512 -13.70 18.23 -5.92
N ILE A 513 -12.55 18.16 -6.61
CA ILE A 513 -11.79 16.91 -6.74
C ILE A 513 -11.40 16.34 -5.38
N ALA A 514 -10.87 17.18 -4.50
CA ALA A 514 -10.39 16.77 -3.18
C ALA A 514 -11.54 16.38 -2.24
N ARG A 515 -12.71 17.03 -2.36
CA ARG A 515 -13.94 16.71 -1.62
C ARG A 515 -14.54 15.36 -2.00
N GLY A 516 -14.50 15.00 -3.28
CA GLY A 516 -15.07 13.75 -3.77
C GLY A 516 -14.33 12.52 -3.26
N SER A 517 -15.01 11.64 -2.50
CA SER A 517 -14.46 10.33 -2.15
C SER A 517 -14.28 9.48 -3.41
N MET A 518 -13.14 8.79 -3.52
CA MET A 518 -12.89 7.85 -4.63
C MET A 518 -13.95 6.74 -4.69
N VAL A 519 -14.47 6.31 -3.54
CA VAL A 519 -15.53 5.30 -3.44
C VAL A 519 -16.85 5.83 -4.00
N GLN A 520 -17.21 7.07 -3.67
CA GLN A 520 -18.42 7.70 -4.22
C GLN A 520 -18.30 7.87 -5.73
N ARG A 521 -17.14 8.30 -6.24
CA ARG A 521 -16.90 8.39 -7.69
C ARG A 521 -17.00 7.04 -8.40
N ALA A 522 -16.44 5.98 -7.80
CA ALA A 522 -16.53 4.63 -8.36
C ALA A 522 -17.99 4.13 -8.40
N LEU A 523 -18.78 4.40 -7.35
CA LEU A 523 -20.21 4.06 -7.30
C LEU A 523 -21.02 4.86 -8.33
N THR A 524 -20.79 6.17 -8.45
CA THR A 524 -21.43 7.01 -9.47
C THR A 524 -21.06 6.52 -10.88
N ALA A 525 -19.80 6.19 -11.11
CA ALA A 525 -19.34 5.65 -12.39
C ALA A 525 -19.98 4.28 -12.70
N ALA A 526 -20.17 3.42 -11.70
CA ALA A 526 -20.88 2.15 -11.86
C ALA A 526 -22.37 2.38 -12.20
N ALA A 527 -23.04 3.31 -11.51
CA ALA A 527 -24.43 3.66 -11.76
C ALA A 527 -24.65 4.29 -13.14
N ALA A 528 -23.78 5.21 -13.57
CA ALA A 528 -23.81 5.81 -14.91
C ALA A 528 -23.66 4.76 -16.03
N ARG A 529 -22.75 3.79 -15.83
CA ARG A 529 -22.56 2.67 -16.75
C ARG A 529 -23.79 1.76 -16.82
N ALA A 530 -24.45 1.51 -15.69
CA ALA A 530 -25.69 0.74 -15.65
C ALA A 530 -26.82 1.47 -16.41
N ALA A 531 -27.02 2.76 -16.15
CA ALA A 531 -28.07 3.55 -16.78
C ALA A 531 -27.93 3.65 -18.32
N ALA A 532 -26.71 3.85 -18.83
CA ALA A 532 -26.48 3.88 -20.29
C ALA A 532 -26.66 2.51 -20.95
N SER A 533 -26.64 1.42 -20.18
CA SER A 533 -26.86 0.08 -20.71
C SER A 533 -28.34 -0.26 -20.93
N GLU A 534 -29.25 0.57 -20.41
CA GLU A 534 -30.71 0.37 -20.40
C GLU A 534 -31.49 1.29 -21.36
N SER A 535 -30.89 2.35 -21.92
CA SER A 535 -31.60 3.31 -22.80
C SER A 535 -31.60 2.90 -24.29
N GLY A 536 -32.76 3.02 -24.94
CA GLY A 536 -33.07 2.42 -26.25
C GLY A 536 -33.00 3.32 -27.49
N ALA A 537 -32.30 4.47 -27.44
CA ALA A 537 -32.10 5.35 -28.59
C ALA A 537 -30.89 4.93 -29.46
N SER A 538 -30.83 5.35 -30.74
CA SER A 538 -29.77 4.93 -31.67
C SER A 538 -28.37 5.45 -31.30
N ALA A 539 -28.26 6.69 -30.80
CA ALA A 539 -27.02 7.24 -30.24
C ALA A 539 -26.63 6.55 -28.93
N ASP A 540 -27.62 6.18 -28.11
CA ASP A 540 -27.41 5.40 -26.88
C ASP A 540 -26.97 3.97 -27.18
N THR A 541 -27.35 3.41 -28.33
CA THR A 541 -26.96 2.06 -28.75
C THR A 541 -25.46 1.99 -29.07
N GLU A 542 -24.91 3.00 -29.76
CA GLU A 542 -23.46 3.05 -30.01
C GLU A 542 -22.67 3.26 -28.72
N LEU A 543 -23.12 4.19 -27.88
CA LEU A 543 -22.52 4.46 -26.57
C LEU A 543 -22.53 3.23 -25.66
N SER A 544 -23.69 2.59 -25.51
CA SER A 544 -23.88 1.35 -24.76
C SER A 544 -22.97 0.25 -25.31
N GLY A 545 -22.83 0.16 -26.63
CA GLY A 545 -21.88 -0.73 -27.31
C GLY A 545 -20.42 -0.47 -26.90
N MET A 546 -19.95 0.77 -27.02
CA MET A 546 -18.58 1.14 -26.67
C MET A 546 -18.28 1.00 -25.17
N ALA A 547 -19.24 1.36 -24.31
CA ALA A 547 -19.12 1.21 -22.87
C ALA A 547 -19.04 -0.26 -22.44
N ARG A 548 -19.88 -1.12 -23.02
CA ARG A 548 -19.80 -2.57 -22.80
C ARG A 548 -18.47 -3.13 -23.30
N GLN A 549 -18.00 -2.70 -24.47
CA GLN A 549 -16.68 -3.09 -24.99
C GLN A 549 -15.54 -2.67 -24.04
N GLU A 550 -15.59 -1.47 -23.44
CA GLU A 550 -14.58 -1.04 -22.47
C GLU A 550 -14.58 -1.90 -21.21
N GLN A 551 -15.77 -2.20 -20.67
CA GLN A 551 -15.94 -3.10 -19.53
C GLN A 551 -15.51 -4.54 -19.86
N ASP A 552 -15.82 -5.01 -21.07
CA ASP A 552 -15.44 -6.33 -21.54
C ASP A 552 -13.93 -6.42 -21.74
N ALA A 553 -13.28 -5.39 -22.28
CA ALA A 553 -11.83 -5.30 -22.37
C ALA A 553 -11.18 -5.31 -20.97
N GLN A 554 -11.74 -4.59 -19.99
CA GLN A 554 -11.25 -4.62 -18.61
C GLN A 554 -11.47 -5.99 -17.93
N ARG A 555 -12.65 -6.60 -18.10
CA ARG A 555 -12.92 -7.96 -17.58
C ARG A 555 -12.03 -8.99 -18.23
N ARG A 556 -11.80 -8.86 -19.54
CA ARG A 556 -10.87 -9.70 -20.31
C ARG A 556 -9.46 -9.52 -19.81
N LEU A 557 -8.99 -8.30 -19.57
CA LEU A 557 -7.67 -8.03 -18.98
C LEU A 557 -7.51 -8.74 -17.62
N ASN A 558 -8.49 -8.61 -16.73
CA ASN A 558 -8.47 -9.26 -15.42
C ASN A 558 -8.46 -10.79 -15.56
N GLY A 559 -9.34 -11.34 -16.39
CA GLY A 559 -9.44 -12.77 -16.66
C GLY A 559 -8.18 -13.35 -17.31
N LEU A 560 -7.63 -12.68 -18.32
CA LEU A 560 -6.38 -13.08 -18.99
C LEU A 560 -5.19 -13.01 -18.04
N SER A 561 -5.13 -12.01 -17.16
CA SER A 561 -4.06 -11.89 -16.14
C SER A 561 -4.14 -13.02 -15.11
N ALA A 562 -5.36 -13.37 -14.68
CA ALA A 562 -5.59 -14.51 -13.79
C ALA A 562 -5.24 -15.84 -14.48
N LEU A 563 -5.68 -16.04 -15.72
CA LEU A 563 -5.34 -17.22 -16.53
C LEU A 563 -3.84 -17.33 -16.78
N LEU A 564 -3.16 -16.22 -17.09
CA LEU A 564 -1.71 -16.20 -17.25
C LEU A 564 -1.01 -16.59 -15.95
N THR A 565 -1.47 -16.08 -14.80
CA THR A 565 -0.93 -16.47 -13.49
C THR A 565 -1.09 -17.97 -13.24
N GLN A 566 -2.28 -18.52 -13.51
CA GLN A 566 -2.56 -19.95 -13.37
C GLN A 566 -1.71 -20.80 -14.33
N LEU A 567 -1.61 -20.41 -15.60
CA LEU A 567 -0.83 -21.11 -16.62
C LEU A 567 0.68 -21.07 -16.32
N LEU A 568 1.17 -19.96 -15.79
CA LEU A 568 2.56 -19.84 -15.33
C LEU A 568 2.83 -20.75 -14.13
N ALA A 569 1.84 -20.92 -13.24
CA ALA A 569 1.90 -21.80 -12.08
C ALA A 569 1.75 -23.29 -12.43
N ALA A 570 1.15 -23.62 -13.58
CA ALA A 570 0.85 -24.99 -13.99
C ALA A 570 2.12 -25.88 -14.18
N PRO A 571 1.99 -27.22 -14.13
CA PRO A 571 3.08 -28.16 -14.40
C PRO A 571 3.70 -27.98 -15.80
N PRO A 572 5.00 -28.30 -16.01
CA PRO A 572 5.69 -28.02 -17.28
C PRO A 572 4.99 -28.53 -18.56
N GLY A 573 4.29 -29.68 -18.49
CA GLY A 573 3.54 -30.24 -19.62
C GLY A 573 2.29 -29.45 -20.01
N GLU A 574 1.78 -28.62 -19.10
CA GLU A 574 0.56 -27.82 -19.26
C GLU A 574 0.85 -26.32 -19.43
N GLN A 575 2.12 -25.91 -19.39
CA GLN A 575 2.51 -24.50 -19.43
C GLN A 575 2.29 -23.83 -20.80
N LEU A 576 2.23 -24.60 -21.88
CA LEU A 576 1.91 -24.14 -23.23
C LEU A 576 2.57 -22.77 -23.59
N PRO A 577 3.91 -22.72 -23.80
CA PRO A 577 4.64 -21.44 -23.95
C PRO A 577 4.11 -20.51 -25.04
N GLN A 578 3.62 -21.07 -26.15
CA GLN A 578 2.99 -20.32 -27.23
C GLN A 578 1.68 -19.64 -26.77
N VAL A 579 0.92 -20.28 -25.89
CA VAL A 579 -0.28 -19.73 -25.26
C VAL A 579 0.10 -18.65 -24.25
N GLN A 580 1.17 -18.79 -23.49
CA GLN A 580 1.65 -17.72 -22.59
C GLN A 580 2.01 -16.44 -23.35
N GLU A 581 2.75 -16.57 -24.47
CA GLU A 581 3.09 -15.44 -25.33
C GLU A 581 1.84 -14.85 -26.00
N ALA A 582 0.87 -15.69 -26.39
CA ALA A 582 -0.42 -15.22 -26.87
C ALA A 582 -1.17 -14.44 -25.78
N LEU A 583 -1.27 -14.97 -24.54
CA LEU A 583 -1.91 -14.29 -23.41
C LEU A 583 -1.21 -12.96 -23.08
N ARG A 584 0.13 -12.88 -23.11
CA ARG A 584 0.86 -11.62 -22.92
C ARG A 584 0.50 -10.58 -23.98
N ARG A 585 0.47 -11.00 -25.26
CA ARG A 585 0.03 -10.12 -26.36
C ARG A 585 -1.43 -9.72 -26.20
N ASP A 586 -2.30 -10.63 -25.81
CA ASP A 586 -3.73 -10.37 -25.62
C ASP A 586 -3.99 -9.45 -24.43
N ILE A 587 -3.22 -9.55 -23.34
CA ILE A 587 -3.28 -8.60 -22.21
C ILE A 587 -2.86 -7.21 -22.69
N ALA A 588 -1.73 -7.10 -23.40
CA ALA A 588 -1.29 -5.82 -23.95
C ALA A 588 -2.30 -5.24 -24.97
N ALA A 589 -2.91 -6.09 -25.79
CA ALA A 589 -3.95 -5.70 -26.73
C ALA A 589 -5.21 -5.22 -26.01
N ALA A 590 -5.68 -5.95 -24.99
CA ALA A 590 -6.84 -5.58 -24.17
C ALA A 590 -6.61 -4.27 -23.40
N MET A 591 -5.38 -4.04 -22.90
CA MET A 591 -4.98 -2.76 -22.31
C MET A 591 -5.11 -1.61 -23.30
N ASN A 592 -4.50 -1.77 -24.49
CA ASN A 592 -4.54 -0.75 -25.53
C ASN A 592 -5.96 -0.50 -26.05
N GLU A 593 -6.75 -1.56 -26.22
CA GLU A 593 -8.17 -1.51 -26.62
C GLU A 593 -9.00 -0.74 -25.59
N ARG A 594 -8.87 -1.08 -24.31
CA ARG A 594 -9.53 -0.37 -23.21
C ARG A 594 -9.16 1.12 -23.21
N ASP A 595 -7.88 1.44 -23.34
CA ASP A 595 -7.41 2.83 -23.30
C ASP A 595 -7.86 3.63 -24.54
N ALA A 596 -7.87 3.00 -25.71
CA ALA A 596 -8.40 3.58 -26.94
C ALA A 596 -9.91 3.82 -26.86
N LEU A 597 -10.68 2.84 -26.35
CA LEU A 597 -12.13 2.96 -26.11
C LEU A 597 -12.42 4.09 -25.12
N ARG A 598 -11.67 4.18 -24.02
CA ARG A 598 -11.79 5.28 -23.05
C ARG A 598 -11.59 6.64 -23.69
N LYS A 599 -10.58 6.77 -24.56
CA LYS A 599 -10.31 8.01 -25.28
C LYS A 599 -11.43 8.33 -26.28
N ALA A 600 -11.88 7.34 -27.05
CA ALA A 600 -12.94 7.51 -28.03
C ALA A 600 -14.31 7.83 -27.40
N ILE A 601 -14.66 7.20 -26.27
CA ILE A 601 -15.86 7.53 -25.49
C ILE A 601 -15.79 8.98 -25.01
N ALA A 602 -14.64 9.43 -24.50
CA ALA A 602 -14.45 10.80 -24.04
C ALA A 602 -14.59 11.83 -25.18
N GLU A 603 -14.15 11.51 -26.39
CA GLU A 603 -14.24 12.38 -27.56
C GLU A 603 -15.63 12.42 -28.20
N ARG A 604 -16.33 11.27 -28.27
CA ARG A 604 -17.59 11.11 -29.02
C ARG A 604 -18.85 11.25 -28.18
N PHE A 605 -18.77 10.89 -26.90
CA PHE A 605 -19.87 10.92 -25.95
C PHE A 605 -19.47 11.68 -24.67
N PRO A 606 -19.15 12.98 -24.79
CA PRO A 606 -18.63 13.77 -23.67
C PRO A 606 -19.59 13.82 -22.48
N ASP A 607 -20.91 13.78 -22.71
CA ASP A 607 -21.92 13.79 -21.65
C ASP A 607 -21.88 12.48 -20.83
N TYR A 608 -21.82 11.34 -21.51
CA TYR A 608 -21.67 10.05 -20.84
C TYR A 608 -20.30 9.88 -20.18
N ALA A 609 -19.24 10.33 -20.85
CA ALA A 609 -17.93 10.39 -20.24
C ALA A 609 -17.96 11.27 -18.98
N GLY A 610 -18.76 12.34 -18.96
CA GLY A 610 -19.07 13.17 -17.80
C GLY A 610 -19.88 12.46 -16.72
N LEU A 611 -20.74 11.50 -17.05
CA LEU A 611 -21.47 10.70 -16.05
C LEU A 611 -20.61 9.60 -15.42
N VAL A 612 -19.83 8.88 -16.25
CA VAL A 612 -18.90 7.83 -15.79
C VAL A 612 -17.68 8.44 -15.12
N ARG A 613 -17.27 9.62 -15.57
CA ARG A 613 -16.19 10.42 -14.99
C ARG A 613 -16.76 11.80 -14.72
N PRO A 614 -17.47 11.99 -13.58
CA PRO A 614 -17.94 13.29 -13.14
C PRO A 614 -16.81 14.30 -13.27
N GLN A 615 -16.95 15.20 -14.25
CA GLN A 615 -16.05 16.32 -14.32
C GLN A 615 -16.31 17.15 -13.06
N PRO A 616 -15.26 17.51 -12.30
CA PRO A 616 -15.44 18.36 -11.14
C PRO A 616 -16.15 19.63 -11.59
N ALA A 617 -17.20 20.03 -10.88
CA ALA A 617 -17.95 21.21 -11.24
C ALA A 617 -17.03 22.43 -11.36
N THR A 618 -17.20 23.20 -12.43
CA THR A 618 -16.58 24.52 -12.55
C THR A 618 -17.46 25.54 -11.82
N LEU A 619 -16.85 26.61 -11.33
CA LEU A 619 -17.60 27.68 -10.67
C LEU A 619 -18.51 28.36 -11.70
N ALA A 620 -18.05 28.50 -12.96
CA ALA A 620 -18.88 28.97 -14.07
C ALA A 620 -20.13 28.10 -14.32
N ALA A 621 -19.98 26.77 -14.40
CA ALA A 621 -21.12 25.86 -14.59
C ALA A 621 -22.08 25.90 -13.38
N THR A 622 -21.52 25.97 -12.17
CA THR A 622 -22.32 26.06 -10.94
C THR A 622 -23.14 27.34 -10.90
N ARG A 623 -22.60 28.46 -11.39
CA ARG A 623 -23.33 29.73 -11.48
C ARG A 623 -24.44 29.73 -12.51
N ALA A 624 -24.23 29.06 -13.63
CA ALA A 624 -25.20 29.00 -14.73
C ALA A 624 -26.52 28.31 -14.32
N VAL A 625 -26.47 27.41 -13.33
CA VAL A 625 -27.65 26.67 -12.84
C VAL A 625 -28.34 27.31 -11.63
N LEU A 626 -27.74 28.34 -11.01
CA LEU A 626 -28.36 29.07 -9.90
C LEU A 626 -29.54 29.92 -10.38
N ARG A 627 -30.66 29.87 -9.68
CA ARG A 627 -31.84 30.68 -10.00
C ARG A 627 -31.65 32.13 -9.57
N PRO A 628 -32.40 33.09 -10.16
CA PRO A 628 -32.46 34.45 -9.62
C PRO A 628 -32.87 34.45 -8.15
N GLY A 629 -32.10 35.13 -7.30
CA GLY A 629 -32.33 35.15 -5.85
C GLY A 629 -31.67 34.00 -5.08
N GLU A 630 -30.89 33.14 -5.73
CA GLU A 630 -30.03 32.13 -5.09
C GLU A 630 -28.56 32.58 -5.07
N ALA A 631 -27.84 32.19 -4.02
CA ALA A 631 -26.39 32.32 -3.95
C ALA A 631 -25.75 31.02 -3.41
N LEU A 632 -24.67 30.59 -4.05
CA LEU A 632 -23.83 29.47 -3.63
C LEU A 632 -22.88 29.91 -2.51
N LEU A 633 -22.71 29.05 -1.51
CA LEU A 633 -21.62 29.07 -0.53
C LEU A 633 -20.95 27.69 -0.49
N ALA A 634 -19.75 27.59 -1.05
CA ALA A 634 -18.98 26.35 -1.06
C ALA A 634 -17.75 26.45 -0.17
N PHE A 635 -17.50 25.40 0.61
CA PHE A 635 -16.45 25.34 1.62
C PHE A 635 -15.50 24.18 1.35
N TYR A 636 -14.20 24.39 1.52
CA TYR A 636 -13.22 23.31 1.63
C TYR A 636 -12.36 23.53 2.87
N VAL A 637 -12.28 22.52 3.72
CA VAL A 637 -11.54 22.53 4.99
C VAL A 637 -10.34 21.62 4.83
N SER A 638 -9.16 22.19 4.62
CA SER A 638 -7.89 21.46 4.51
C SER A 638 -7.29 21.18 5.89
N GLU A 639 -6.17 20.47 5.96
CA GLU A 639 -5.48 20.25 7.24
C GLU A 639 -5.07 21.57 7.94
N ARG A 640 -4.56 22.56 7.19
CA ARG A 640 -3.94 23.79 7.77
C ARG A 640 -4.78 25.06 7.64
N GLU A 641 -5.64 25.12 6.64
CA GLU A 641 -6.46 26.30 6.36
C GLU A 641 -7.75 25.92 5.61
N SER A 642 -8.66 26.85 5.44
CA SER A 642 -9.93 26.62 4.74
C SER A 642 -10.15 27.61 3.63
N TYR A 643 -11.04 27.28 2.72
CA TYR A 643 -11.34 28.08 1.53
C TYR A 643 -12.85 28.22 1.36
N VAL A 644 -13.27 29.41 0.94
CA VAL A 644 -14.67 29.78 0.75
C VAL A 644 -14.84 30.34 -0.65
N TRP A 645 -15.83 29.82 -1.37
CA TRP A 645 -16.34 30.40 -2.60
C TRP A 645 -17.78 30.83 -2.39
N ALA A 646 -18.10 32.04 -2.84
CA ALA A 646 -19.45 32.54 -2.93
C ALA A 646 -19.74 32.99 -4.35
N ALA A 647 -20.89 32.60 -4.89
CA ALA A 647 -21.27 33.03 -6.23
C ALA A 647 -22.78 33.13 -6.38
N ALA A 648 -23.24 34.15 -7.10
CA ALA A 648 -24.60 34.26 -7.58
C ALA A 648 -24.65 34.04 -9.10
N SER A 649 -25.87 33.91 -9.64
CA SER A 649 -26.09 33.79 -11.09
C SER A 649 -25.53 34.98 -11.88
N THR A 650 -25.46 36.16 -11.28
CA THR A 650 -24.84 37.38 -11.83
C THR A 650 -23.84 37.98 -10.83
N GLY A 651 -23.05 38.97 -11.26
CA GLY A 651 -22.04 39.63 -10.43
C GLY A 651 -20.66 38.93 -10.41
N THR A 652 -19.76 39.41 -9.57
CA THR A 652 -18.41 38.86 -9.42
C THR A 652 -18.42 37.83 -8.29
N PRO A 653 -17.94 36.59 -8.53
CA PRO A 653 -17.77 35.61 -7.45
C PRO A 653 -16.73 36.08 -6.43
N HIS A 654 -16.91 35.66 -5.19
CA HIS A 654 -15.95 35.89 -4.12
C HIS A 654 -15.21 34.59 -3.79
N PHE A 655 -13.90 34.70 -3.65
CA PHE A 655 -13.04 33.61 -3.19
C PHE A 655 -12.16 34.13 -2.05
N SER A 656 -12.11 33.38 -0.95
CA SER A 656 -11.27 33.77 0.18
C SER A 656 -10.71 32.58 0.93
N ARG A 657 -9.57 32.84 1.56
CA ARG A 657 -8.85 31.92 2.43
C ARG A 657 -9.16 32.24 3.88
N VAL A 658 -9.47 31.22 4.66
CA VAL A 658 -9.76 31.30 6.09
C VAL A 658 -8.61 30.60 6.83
N PRO A 659 -7.90 31.28 7.73
CA PRO A 659 -6.74 30.73 8.44
C PRO A 659 -7.19 29.84 9.61
N LEU A 660 -8.03 28.83 9.31
CA LEU A 660 -8.49 27.82 10.25
C LEU A 660 -8.39 26.46 9.57
N GLY A 661 -7.65 25.54 10.19
CA GLY A 661 -7.46 24.17 9.72
C GLY A 661 -8.56 23.22 10.19
N ARG A 662 -8.46 21.96 9.74
CA ARG A 662 -9.44 20.90 10.04
C ARG A 662 -9.64 20.70 11.53
N GLU A 663 -8.56 20.63 12.32
CA GLU A 663 -8.65 20.36 13.76
C GLU A 663 -9.39 21.48 14.51
N GLU A 664 -9.10 22.74 14.19
CA GLU A 664 -9.72 23.92 14.81
C GLU A 664 -11.22 24.01 14.47
N VAL A 665 -11.56 23.81 13.19
CA VAL A 665 -12.96 23.78 12.73
C VAL A 665 -13.71 22.62 13.39
N ALA A 666 -13.13 21.42 13.41
CA ALA A 666 -13.73 20.24 14.01
C ALA A 666 -13.94 20.40 15.53
N GLY A 667 -12.97 21.01 16.23
CA GLY A 667 -13.08 21.32 17.65
C GLY A 667 -14.25 22.25 17.95
N THR A 668 -14.38 23.33 17.16
CA THR A 668 -15.47 24.29 17.27
C THR A 668 -16.82 23.65 16.97
N VAL A 669 -16.93 22.86 15.89
CA VAL A 669 -18.18 22.16 15.55
C VAL A 669 -18.56 21.15 16.63
N ARG A 670 -17.61 20.35 17.16
CA ARG A 670 -17.88 19.42 18.27
C ARG A 670 -18.39 20.16 19.51
N GLN A 671 -17.82 21.31 19.85
CA GLN A 671 -18.29 22.14 20.96
C GLN A 671 -19.75 22.59 20.73
N LEU A 672 -20.06 23.08 19.54
CA LEU A 672 -21.43 23.53 19.19
C LEU A 672 -22.43 22.37 19.20
N ARG A 673 -22.06 21.19 18.70
CA ARG A 673 -22.92 20.01 18.66
C ARG A 673 -23.27 19.45 20.03
N ARG A 674 -22.50 19.72 21.09
CA ARG A 674 -22.85 19.26 22.46
C ARG A 674 -24.22 19.75 22.92
N ALA A 675 -24.65 20.93 22.48
CA ALA A 675 -25.98 21.48 22.80
C ALA A 675 -27.09 20.97 21.87
N LEU A 676 -26.73 20.30 20.76
CA LEU A 676 -27.66 19.75 19.78
C LEU A 676 -27.87 18.23 19.96
N ASP A 677 -26.80 17.51 20.30
CA ASP A 677 -26.78 16.06 20.53
C ASP A 677 -26.33 15.76 21.97
N ALA A 678 -27.06 16.29 22.95
CA ALA A 678 -26.65 16.24 24.35
C ALA A 678 -26.78 14.85 25.01
N GLY A 679 -27.60 13.96 24.46
CA GLY A 679 -27.81 12.61 25.02
C GLY A 679 -28.35 12.61 26.45
N VAL A 680 -29.08 13.66 26.84
CA VAL A 680 -29.62 13.87 28.19
C VAL A 680 -31.10 13.49 28.26
N ASP A 681 -31.51 12.98 29.42
CA ASP A 681 -32.87 12.49 29.66
C ASP A 681 -33.88 13.61 29.96
N SER A 682 -33.43 14.85 30.16
CA SER A 682 -34.29 16.00 30.49
C SER A 682 -33.84 17.31 29.83
N ILE A 683 -34.81 18.19 29.59
CA ILE A 683 -34.61 19.52 28.98
C ILE A 683 -33.71 20.41 29.86
N ASP A 684 -33.80 20.29 31.18
CA ASP A 684 -33.01 21.09 32.13
C ASP A 684 -31.52 20.72 32.13
N ALA A 685 -31.18 19.53 31.65
CA ALA A 685 -29.81 19.05 31.53
C ALA A 685 -29.17 19.41 30.18
N LEU A 686 -29.90 20.05 29.26
CA LEU A 686 -29.35 20.49 27.98
C LEU A 686 -28.34 21.63 28.19
N PRO A 687 -27.07 21.47 27.76
CA PRO A 687 -26.11 22.55 27.86
C PRO A 687 -26.50 23.70 26.92
N PRO A 688 -26.21 24.96 27.28
CA PRO A 688 -26.52 26.10 26.43
C PRO A 688 -25.71 26.03 25.12
N PHE A 689 -26.35 26.39 24.01
CA PHE A 689 -25.67 26.55 22.73
C PHE A 689 -24.74 27.77 22.77
N ASP A 690 -23.48 27.55 22.37
CA ASP A 690 -22.43 28.57 22.42
C ASP A 690 -22.55 29.56 21.25
N LEU A 691 -23.28 30.64 21.50
CA LEU A 691 -23.53 31.71 20.53
C LEU A 691 -22.27 32.45 20.10
N ALA A 692 -21.25 32.55 20.98
CA ALA A 692 -20.01 33.24 20.68
C ALA A 692 -19.18 32.43 19.67
N ALA A 693 -19.03 31.12 19.91
CA ALA A 693 -18.36 30.22 18.99
C ALA A 693 -19.10 30.13 17.63
N ALA A 694 -20.44 30.08 17.64
CA ALA A 694 -21.22 30.05 16.41
C ALA A 694 -21.10 31.36 15.61
N HIS A 695 -21.15 32.52 16.27
CA HIS A 695 -20.94 33.80 15.61
C HIS A 695 -19.51 33.96 15.08
N ALA A 696 -18.50 33.41 15.78
CA ALA A 696 -17.13 33.41 15.30
C ALA A 696 -16.96 32.62 13.99
N LEU A 697 -17.63 31.45 13.87
CA LEU A 697 -17.67 30.72 12.59
C LEU A 697 -18.35 31.53 11.49
N TYR A 698 -19.49 32.17 11.77
CA TYR A 698 -20.14 33.08 10.81
C TYR A 698 -19.20 34.18 10.32
N ALA A 699 -18.57 34.89 11.25
CA ALA A 699 -17.71 36.03 10.97
C ALA A 699 -16.49 35.65 10.12
N ARG A 700 -15.98 34.41 10.26
CA ARG A 700 -14.82 33.92 9.52
C ARG A 700 -15.17 33.33 8.16
N PHE A 701 -16.23 32.54 8.08
CA PHE A 701 -16.55 31.75 6.88
C PHE A 701 -17.61 32.37 5.99
N VAL A 702 -18.58 33.10 6.55
CA VAL A 702 -19.78 33.52 5.83
C VAL A 702 -19.80 35.03 5.61
N ALA A 703 -19.55 35.82 6.66
CA ALA A 703 -19.59 37.28 6.60
C ALA A 703 -18.68 37.92 5.52
N PRO A 704 -17.45 37.42 5.25
CA PRO A 704 -16.57 38.06 4.27
C PRO A 704 -17.08 38.04 2.83
N ALA A 705 -18.01 37.13 2.51
CA ALA A 705 -18.61 36.96 1.17
C ALA A 705 -19.98 37.65 1.03
N ALA A 706 -20.37 38.48 2.00
CA ALA A 706 -21.75 38.98 2.11
C ALA A 706 -22.15 39.96 1.00
N ASP A 707 -21.19 40.53 0.26
CA ASP A 707 -21.44 41.27 -0.96
C ASP A 707 -22.11 40.40 -2.05
N VAL A 708 -21.81 39.10 -2.07
CA VAL A 708 -22.38 38.15 -3.05
C VAL A 708 -23.72 37.59 -2.59
N TRP A 709 -23.83 37.17 -1.32
CA TRP A 709 -24.98 36.36 -0.88
C TRP A 709 -26.07 37.12 -0.11
N ARG A 710 -25.81 38.32 0.42
CA ARG A 710 -26.77 39.03 1.29
C ARG A 710 -28.07 39.42 0.59
N GLY A 711 -28.05 39.59 -0.73
CA GLY A 711 -29.24 39.89 -1.53
C GLY A 711 -30.04 38.65 -1.95
N ALA A 712 -29.54 37.45 -1.70
CA ALA A 712 -30.21 36.20 -2.04
C ALA A 712 -31.30 35.86 -1.02
N ALA A 713 -32.42 35.29 -1.47
CA ALA A 713 -33.42 34.72 -0.58
C ALA A 713 -33.01 33.31 -0.09
N THR A 714 -32.26 32.58 -0.92
CA THR A 714 -31.84 31.20 -0.66
C THR A 714 -30.33 31.05 -0.80
N LEU A 715 -29.71 30.42 0.19
CA LEU A 715 -28.31 30.04 0.20
C LEU A 715 -28.19 28.56 -0.13
N VAL A 716 -27.55 28.26 -1.25
CA VAL A 716 -27.18 26.90 -1.65
C VAL A 716 -25.80 26.60 -1.07
N VAL A 717 -25.72 25.72 -0.08
CA VAL A 717 -24.52 25.47 0.70
C VAL A 717 -23.90 24.13 0.34
N VAL A 718 -22.61 24.12 0.00
CA VAL A 718 -21.78 22.92 -0.19
C VAL A 718 -20.73 22.87 0.92
N PRO A 719 -21.01 22.20 2.05
CA PRO A 719 -20.07 22.14 3.16
C PRO A 719 -19.00 21.05 2.95
N HIS A 720 -17.98 21.04 3.80
CA HIS A 720 -16.91 20.04 3.78
C HIS A 720 -16.43 19.69 5.19
N GLY A 721 -15.98 18.45 5.37
CA GLY A 721 -15.44 17.95 6.64
C GLY A 721 -16.44 18.12 7.78
N ASP A 722 -15.94 18.47 8.96
CA ASP A 722 -16.79 18.68 10.14
C ASP A 722 -17.76 19.85 10.00
N LEU A 723 -17.52 20.83 9.12
CA LEU A 723 -18.49 21.91 8.89
C LEU A 723 -19.82 21.39 8.33
N ALA A 724 -19.80 20.25 7.61
CA ALA A 724 -21.02 19.60 7.10
C ALA A 724 -21.90 19.00 8.22
N GLN A 725 -21.35 18.84 9.42
CA GLN A 725 -22.06 18.33 10.60
C GLN A 725 -22.82 19.42 11.36
N LEU A 726 -22.69 20.69 10.97
CA LEU A 726 -23.37 21.82 11.62
C LEU A 726 -24.30 22.52 10.60
N PRO A 727 -25.62 22.60 10.86
CA PRO A 727 -26.50 23.40 10.01
C PRO A 727 -26.08 24.88 10.04
N LEU A 728 -25.66 25.44 8.89
CA LEU A 728 -25.25 26.85 8.81
C LEU A 728 -26.37 27.83 9.19
N SER A 729 -27.62 27.39 9.13
CA SER A 729 -28.79 28.13 9.60
C SER A 729 -28.71 28.52 11.09
N LEU A 730 -27.95 27.77 11.89
CA LEU A 730 -27.72 28.01 13.32
C LEU A 730 -26.58 29.00 13.61
N LEU A 731 -26.04 29.68 12.60
CA LEU A 731 -24.99 30.67 12.79
C LEU A 731 -25.61 32.07 13.04
N PRO A 732 -25.34 32.74 14.19
CA PRO A 732 -25.78 34.11 14.42
C PRO A 732 -25.05 35.11 13.52
N THR A 733 -25.79 36.02 12.88
CA THR A 733 -25.22 37.05 11.99
C THR A 733 -24.66 38.26 12.73
N ALA A 734 -24.98 38.39 14.03
CA ALA A 734 -24.40 39.37 14.95
C ALA A 734 -24.16 38.73 16.32
N THR A 735 -23.28 39.34 17.12
CA THR A 735 -23.04 38.93 18.51
C THR A 735 -24.35 38.95 19.30
N ALA A 736 -24.67 37.86 19.99
CA ALA A 736 -25.86 37.74 20.81
C ALA A 736 -25.57 36.97 22.10
N THR A 737 -26.34 37.26 23.13
CA THR A 737 -26.36 36.47 24.37
C THR A 737 -27.74 35.84 24.52
N HIS A 738 -27.81 34.69 25.17
CA HIS A 738 -29.10 34.12 25.55
C HIS A 738 -29.44 34.61 26.96
N GLY A 739 -30.54 35.34 27.10
CA GLY A 739 -31.07 35.69 28.41
C GLY A 739 -31.66 34.46 29.12
N ARG A 740 -31.75 34.49 30.46
CA ARG A 740 -32.63 33.56 31.19
C ARG A 740 -34.07 33.88 30.81
N GLY A 741 -34.73 32.94 30.14
CA GLY A 741 -36.14 33.03 29.80
C GLY A 741 -36.93 31.95 30.53
N ASP A 742 -38.21 32.23 30.77
CA ASP A 742 -39.21 31.24 31.18
C ASP A 742 -40.24 31.13 30.03
N PRO A 743 -40.35 29.99 29.34
CA PRO A 743 -39.66 28.71 29.58
C PRO A 743 -38.16 28.74 29.24
N PRO A 744 -37.36 27.75 29.71
CA PRO A 744 -35.95 27.60 29.36
C PRO A 744 -35.73 27.74 27.85
N PHE A 745 -34.60 28.33 27.44
CA PHE A 745 -34.24 28.60 26.04
C PHE A 745 -35.08 29.68 25.31
N ALA A 746 -36.09 30.32 25.92
CA ALA A 746 -36.87 31.37 25.26
C ALA A 746 -36.00 32.55 24.74
N GLY A 747 -34.87 32.84 25.40
CA GLY A 747 -33.91 33.85 24.96
C GLY A 747 -33.33 33.62 23.56
N TYR A 748 -33.27 32.37 23.08
CA TYR A 748 -32.78 32.05 21.73
C TYR A 748 -33.69 32.55 20.61
N ARG A 749 -34.95 32.94 20.92
CA ARG A 749 -35.84 33.59 19.93
C ARG A 749 -35.29 34.93 19.47
N GLN A 750 -34.54 35.65 20.30
CA GLN A 750 -34.03 36.99 19.97
C GLN A 750 -32.69 36.94 19.22
N VAL A 751 -32.07 35.76 19.12
CA VAL A 751 -30.80 35.61 18.42
C VAL A 751 -31.01 35.84 16.92
N PRO A 752 -30.14 36.65 16.28
CA PRO A 752 -30.22 36.94 14.85
C PRO A 752 -29.63 35.78 14.03
N TRP A 753 -30.31 34.64 14.04
CA TRP A 753 -29.90 33.47 13.26
C TRP A 753 -29.90 33.76 11.77
N LEU A 754 -28.96 33.18 11.03
CA LEU A 754 -28.92 33.23 9.56
C LEU A 754 -30.26 32.76 8.95
N LEU A 755 -30.90 31.75 9.57
CA LEU A 755 -32.22 31.25 9.15
C LEU A 755 -33.34 32.30 9.14
N ARG A 756 -33.20 33.38 9.91
CA ARG A 756 -34.23 34.44 9.97
C ARG A 756 -34.27 35.29 8.71
N THR A 757 -33.18 35.30 7.94
CA THR A 757 -33.03 36.16 6.76
C THR A 757 -32.92 35.37 5.47
N HIS A 758 -32.45 34.12 5.52
CA HIS A 758 -32.22 33.30 4.32
C HIS A 758 -32.72 31.86 4.53
N ALA A 759 -33.31 31.28 3.48
CA ALA A 759 -33.46 29.83 3.40
C ALA A 759 -32.09 29.18 3.14
N VAL A 760 -31.79 28.04 3.77
CA VAL A 760 -30.52 27.33 3.58
C VAL A 760 -30.79 25.96 2.99
N GLN A 761 -30.33 25.72 1.77
CA GLN A 761 -30.39 24.44 1.08
C GLN A 761 -28.99 23.82 1.07
N GLN A 762 -28.81 22.67 1.70
CA GLN A 762 -27.51 22.00 1.77
C GLN A 762 -27.39 20.92 0.68
N LEU A 763 -26.28 20.92 -0.06
CA LEU A 763 -25.96 19.94 -1.09
C LEU A 763 -24.64 19.22 -0.78
N PRO A 764 -24.49 17.95 -1.21
CA PRO A 764 -23.29 17.17 -0.91
C PRO A 764 -22.06 17.61 -1.73
N SER A 765 -22.26 18.21 -2.91
CA SER A 765 -21.19 18.71 -3.78
C SER A 765 -21.72 19.76 -4.75
N ALA A 766 -20.82 20.54 -5.35
CA ALA A 766 -21.18 21.45 -6.44
C ALA A 766 -21.56 20.66 -7.71
N THR A 767 -20.91 19.52 -7.94
CA THR A 767 -21.27 18.59 -9.01
C THR A 767 -22.74 18.15 -8.92
N ALA A 768 -23.25 17.86 -7.71
CA ALA A 768 -24.67 17.50 -7.52
C ALA A 768 -25.66 18.65 -7.84
N LEU A 769 -25.21 19.91 -7.79
CA LEU A 769 -26.02 21.06 -8.23
C LEU A 769 -26.07 21.16 -9.75
N VAL A 770 -24.93 20.95 -10.41
CA VAL A 770 -24.81 21.03 -11.88
C VAL A 770 -25.49 19.85 -12.58
N SER A 771 -25.59 18.70 -11.92
CA SER A 771 -26.24 17.50 -12.47
C SER A 771 -27.76 17.43 -12.28
N GLN A 772 -28.40 18.47 -11.73
CA GLN A 772 -29.84 18.51 -11.45
C GLN A 772 -30.71 18.97 -12.61
#